data_AF-A0A8K0KGM3-F1
#
_entry.id   AF-A0A8K0KGM3-F1
#
_cell.length_a   1.000
_cell.length_b   1.000
_cell.length_c   1.000
_cell.angle_alpha   90.00
_cell.angle_beta   90.00
_cell.angle_gamma   90.00
#
_symmetry.space_group_name_H-M   'P 1'
#
loop_
_entity.id
_entity.type
_entity.pdbx_description
1 polymer ?
#
loop_
_entity_poly.entity_id
_entity_poly.type
_entity_poly.pdbx_seq_one_letter_code
_entity_poly.pdbx_strand_id
1 'polypeptide(L)'
;MSSLVNLFQRRLHALGVERGISETLLPNPDPATDNPLDAQSNMPGLLRGFPTSVRPLPGIDQIGRRRRLRNCLLEIDDSEEKEENLGIGPVDTVISLLDLFNSIVLLYQLEAHKQLGRISTIHEKMNEYATAFRMATGRLEACRARIAGKTASDQDTEEDLLVEKELVRSVEVLEKKLKSHARDMAWVKACIFSKSKQSHIAWMLRSVLRTLQEASCPTSTPSTSTQAPTSSSFNESSALEDQKRLFAFVPDYYLDALVGLSSALRTFFHPTAPIEDVEGHEELLYQVGMFLSKHYYDPRIVHANSNDTLVEALAAFFCAPTALKALEKLPLDSLERLVRSLLRPYENRAWALSNFILVRIWQGNGFAFRYARSPHLRNRVGPRINAPEGPCLSGQSIDPCPSQVFQKQVGKLLESDEPLATAFINSLLNQLNWAFSEFIGMLQELLCQVLNRVACAPGNGNGTTIGPGCFSHVVNLDISDLESVDHFPMLAAVAGVLLGLLTPEVKSEKNQPPAKAIFKVAGRTHPQVFIESRELKICATCFDLALSLLRVLEMVTVVAPQVFTNATRPSSDLLLSRLCQLLCQVLNRVACAPGNGNGTTIGPGCFSHVVNLDISDLESVDHFPMLAAVAGVLLGLLTPEVKSEKNQPPAKGSPVSSVPRITEAILSEPSFQIGSLYFLLGGPEAYEEGDEASCSEAAVVSAYGGARASFSFANFPSSVSKAEIAQLKETVRWLTRWQDVLSADANSKSRIPEEELCTICYAFPASATFYPCKHTSCSRCIVHHVMNHKECFFCKAYIESVVDAMGQVIHSHPPEKKGDTGKKD
;
A
#
# COMPACT_ATOMS: atom_id res chain seq x y z
N MET A 1 -11.88 25.07 25.01
CA MET A 1 -12.31 24.85 23.61
C MET A 1 -13.76 25.29 23.38
N SER A 2 -14.78 24.51 23.78
CA SER A 2 -16.19 24.90 23.54
C SER A 2 -16.57 26.27 24.11
N SER A 3 -16.15 26.58 25.34
CA SER A 3 -16.41 27.89 25.95
C SER A 3 -15.69 29.03 25.23
N LEU A 4 -14.50 28.77 24.67
CA LEU A 4 -13.72 29.76 23.91
C LEU A 4 -14.32 29.99 22.51
N VAL A 5 -14.79 28.94 21.84
CA VAL A 5 -15.52 29.05 20.57
C VAL A 5 -16.83 29.81 20.77
N ASN A 6 -17.59 29.47 21.82
CA ASN A 6 -18.83 30.18 22.15
C ASN A 6 -18.56 31.65 22.49
N LEU A 7 -17.49 31.94 23.24
CA LEU A 7 -17.08 33.32 23.55
C LEU A 7 -16.70 34.08 22.28
N PHE A 8 -15.95 33.45 21.38
CA PHE A 8 -15.55 34.03 20.10
C PHE A 8 -16.76 34.31 19.20
N GLN A 9 -17.67 33.34 19.05
CA GLN A 9 -18.91 33.50 18.28
C GLN A 9 -19.82 34.60 18.85
N ARG A 10 -19.97 34.66 20.18
CA ARG A 10 -20.72 35.74 20.85
C ARG A 10 -20.09 37.11 20.62
N ARG A 11 -18.76 37.21 20.63
CA ARG A 11 -18.06 38.47 20.32
C ARG A 11 -18.19 38.88 18.85
N LEU A 12 -18.18 37.93 17.91
CA LEU A 12 -18.45 38.21 16.50
C LEU A 12 -19.88 38.73 16.28
N HIS A 13 -20.86 38.10 16.92
CA HIS A 13 -22.25 38.54 16.89
C HIS A 13 -22.42 39.95 17.48
N ALA A 14 -21.75 40.24 18.60
CA ALA A 14 -21.76 41.57 19.22
C ALA A 14 -21.12 42.68 18.35
N LEU A 15 -20.29 42.32 17.36
CA LEU A 15 -19.63 43.24 16.44
C LEU A 15 -20.38 43.41 15.10
N GLY A 16 -21.55 42.80 14.92
CA GLY A 16 -22.36 42.97 13.71
C GLY A 16 -21.74 42.40 12.43
N VAL A 17 -20.79 41.47 12.55
CA VAL A 17 -20.14 40.81 11.40
C VAL A 17 -21.05 39.68 10.91
N GLU A 18 -22.18 40.04 10.27
CA GLU A 18 -23.03 39.09 9.57
C GLU A 18 -22.57 38.87 8.13
N ARG A 19 -22.10 37.66 7.83
CA ARG A 19 -22.36 37.01 6.53
C ARG A 19 -22.60 35.52 6.73
N GLY A 20 -23.89 35.16 6.74
CA GLY A 20 -24.39 33.90 6.18
C GLY A 20 -24.46 32.70 7.11
N ILE A 21 -25.33 32.73 8.13
CA ILE A 21 -26.16 31.57 8.51
C ILE A 21 -27.56 32.14 8.79
N SER A 22 -28.52 31.79 7.93
CA SER A 22 -29.90 32.25 8.03
C SER A 22 -30.54 31.66 9.28
N GLU A 23 -30.93 32.50 10.24
CA GLU A 23 -31.81 32.11 11.34
C GLU A 23 -33.19 31.78 10.80
N THR A 24 -33.61 30.52 10.95
CA THR A 24 -35.03 30.19 11.04
C THR A 24 -35.27 29.23 12.20
N LEU A 25 -35.77 29.83 13.29
CA LEU A 25 -36.73 29.30 14.26
C LEU A 25 -36.35 28.02 15.05
N LEU A 26 -35.86 28.21 16.28
CA LEU A 26 -36.12 27.30 17.40
C LEU A 26 -37.05 28.02 18.41
N PRO A 27 -38.12 27.37 18.93
CA PRO A 27 -38.94 27.96 19.97
C PRO A 27 -38.21 27.92 21.33
N ASN A 28 -38.33 29.00 22.09
CA ASN A 28 -37.89 29.09 23.49
C ASN A 28 -38.49 27.95 24.34
N PRO A 29 -37.68 27.21 25.13
CA PRO A 29 -38.21 26.44 26.24
C PRO A 29 -38.33 27.35 27.48
N ASP A 30 -39.51 27.30 28.12
CA ASP A 30 -39.82 27.95 29.38
C ASP A 30 -38.86 27.53 30.53
N PRO A 31 -38.65 28.40 31.54
CA PRO A 31 -37.83 28.09 32.70
C PRO A 31 -38.67 27.41 33.78
N ALA A 32 -38.57 26.09 33.91
CA ALA A 32 -39.07 25.38 35.08
C ALA A 32 -38.13 24.24 35.48
N THR A 33 -37.45 24.46 36.62
CA THR A 33 -37.10 23.48 37.67
C THR A 33 -36.63 22.09 37.23
N ASP A 34 -35.32 21.85 37.30
CA ASP A 34 -34.75 20.81 38.16
C ASP A 34 -33.21 20.91 38.20
N ASN A 35 -32.68 21.08 39.41
CA ASN A 35 -31.24 21.05 39.74
C ASN A 35 -30.74 19.60 39.70
N PRO A 36 -29.65 19.26 38.98
CA PRO A 36 -28.92 18.03 39.22
C PRO A 36 -27.54 18.36 39.80
N LEU A 37 -27.52 18.88 41.02
CA LEU A 37 -26.34 18.85 41.90
C LEU A 37 -26.55 17.71 42.89
N ASP A 38 -26.47 16.46 42.42
CA ASP A 38 -26.28 15.27 43.27
C ASP A 38 -26.10 14.01 42.39
N ALA A 39 -24.94 13.90 41.74
CA ALA A 39 -24.51 12.66 41.09
C ALA A 39 -22.98 12.54 40.93
N GLN A 40 -22.19 13.20 41.79
CA GLN A 40 -20.72 13.11 41.75
C GLN A 40 -20.11 12.01 42.65
N SER A 41 -20.92 11.17 43.29
CA SER A 41 -20.43 10.10 44.16
C SER A 41 -20.75 8.72 43.58
N ASN A 42 -20.09 8.32 42.48
CA ASN A 42 -19.76 6.92 42.14
C ASN A 42 -19.03 6.83 40.79
N MET A 43 -17.70 7.02 40.81
CA MET A 43 -16.82 6.80 39.67
C MET A 43 -16.11 5.43 39.78
N PRO A 44 -16.13 4.56 38.76
CA PRO A 44 -15.21 3.43 38.66
C PRO A 44 -13.80 3.93 38.32
N GLY A 45 -12.80 3.48 39.07
CA GLY A 45 -11.41 3.95 39.01
C GLY A 45 -10.65 3.56 37.75
N LEU A 46 -10.72 4.40 36.71
CA LEU A 46 -9.90 4.32 35.50
C LEU A 46 -9.02 5.58 35.25
N LEU A 47 -8.92 6.48 36.23
CA LEU A 47 -8.06 7.68 36.18
C LEU A 47 -6.93 7.68 37.23
N ARG A 48 -6.66 6.57 37.91
CA ARG A 48 -5.46 6.43 38.76
C ARG A 48 -4.29 5.88 37.93
N GLY A 49 -3.69 6.76 37.14
CA GLY A 49 -2.53 6.42 36.32
C GLY A 49 -1.96 7.63 35.60
N PHE A 50 -1.99 8.81 36.21
CA PHE A 50 -1.33 10.00 35.68
C PHE A 50 -0.18 10.37 36.61
N PRO A 51 1.08 10.38 36.15
CA PRO A 51 2.17 10.97 36.92
C PRO A 51 1.95 12.49 36.96
N THR A 52 1.66 13.03 38.14
CA THR A 52 1.55 14.47 38.42
C THR A 52 2.91 15.19 38.50
N SER A 53 3.96 14.63 37.90
CA SER A 53 5.29 15.23 37.92
C SER A 53 5.94 15.14 36.54
N VAL A 54 5.82 16.22 35.76
CA VAL A 54 6.67 16.47 34.61
C VAL A 54 7.96 17.08 35.16
N ARG A 55 9.05 16.31 35.21
CA ARG A 55 10.40 16.87 35.39
C ARG A 55 10.75 17.69 34.14
N PRO A 56 11.37 18.88 34.26
CA PRO A 56 11.83 19.63 33.09
C PRO A 56 13.04 18.92 32.46
N LEU A 57 12.99 18.68 31.15
CA LEU A 57 14.17 18.45 30.33
C LEU A 57 14.88 19.82 30.11
N PRO A 58 16.21 19.91 30.25
CA PRO A 58 16.93 21.16 30.05
C PRO A 58 17.26 21.38 28.57
N GLY A 59 17.14 22.64 28.14
CA GLY A 59 17.67 23.14 26.86
C GLY A 59 16.65 23.22 25.74
N ILE A 60 16.06 24.41 25.57
CA ILE A 60 15.86 25.14 24.31
C ILE A 60 15.13 26.44 24.68
N ASP A 61 15.79 27.55 24.38
CA ASP A 61 15.53 28.90 24.87
C ASP A 61 14.41 29.57 24.07
N GLN A 62 13.16 29.55 24.57
CA GLN A 62 12.04 30.37 24.07
C GLN A 62 11.10 30.78 25.23
N ILE A 63 11.60 31.63 26.13
CA ILE A 63 10.94 32.00 27.39
C ILE A 63 9.94 33.19 27.27
N GLY A 64 9.77 33.81 26.10
CA GLY A 64 8.92 35.01 25.98
C GLY A 64 7.40 34.81 25.99
N ARG A 65 6.87 33.70 25.44
CA ARG A 65 5.42 33.57 25.15
C ARG A 65 4.65 32.60 26.05
N ARG A 66 5.33 31.72 26.79
CA ARG A 66 4.68 30.73 27.68
C ARG A 66 4.09 31.32 28.96
N ARG A 67 4.50 32.52 29.39
CA ARG A 67 4.00 33.15 30.63
C ARG A 67 2.55 33.66 30.54
N ARG A 68 2.08 34.12 29.37
CA ARG A 68 0.71 34.67 29.24
C ARG A 68 -0.38 33.60 29.28
N LEU A 69 -0.17 32.46 28.62
CA LEU A 69 -1.17 31.37 28.59
C LEU A 69 -1.27 30.59 29.90
N ARG A 70 -0.17 30.50 30.68
CA ARG A 70 -0.20 29.84 31.99
C ARG A 70 -0.93 30.68 33.05
N ASN A 71 -0.85 32.01 32.99
CA ASN A 71 -1.53 32.88 33.94
C ASN A 71 -3.04 33.03 33.64
N CYS A 72 -3.47 32.98 32.38
CA CYS A 72 -4.90 33.06 32.05
C CYS A 72 -5.73 31.80 32.36
N LEU A 73 -5.10 30.67 32.70
CA LEU A 73 -5.78 29.37 32.90
C LEU A 73 -5.77 28.89 34.36
N LEU A 74 -5.15 29.63 35.29
CA LEU A 74 -4.99 29.19 36.69
C LEU A 74 -5.56 30.16 37.75
N GLU A 75 -6.16 31.28 37.37
CA GLU A 75 -6.83 32.19 38.30
C GLU A 75 -8.31 32.28 37.94
N ILE A 76 -9.08 31.31 38.42
CA ILE A 76 -10.48 31.53 38.81
C ILE A 76 -10.46 31.41 40.33
N ASP A 77 -10.07 32.50 40.99
CA ASP A 77 -10.23 32.65 42.43
C ASP A 77 -11.30 33.74 42.64
N ASP A 78 -12.37 33.39 43.34
CA ASP A 78 -13.51 34.23 43.68
C ASP A 78 -13.10 35.31 44.70
N SER A 79 -12.35 36.32 44.27
CA SER A 79 -12.08 37.49 45.10
C SER A 79 -12.28 38.78 44.32
N GLU A 80 -13.22 39.59 44.81
CA GLU A 80 -13.49 40.96 44.40
C GLU A 80 -12.26 41.85 44.62
N GLU A 81 -11.33 41.87 43.66
CA GLU A 81 -10.27 42.88 43.62
C GLU A 81 -10.65 44.01 42.67
N LYS A 82 -10.66 45.23 43.24
CA LYS A 82 -10.94 46.50 42.58
C LYS A 82 -10.07 46.67 41.33
N GLU A 83 -10.71 46.80 40.18
CA GLU A 83 -10.08 47.21 38.92
C GLU A 83 -9.47 48.61 39.06
N GLU A 84 -8.16 48.68 39.35
CA GLU A 84 -7.37 49.82 38.93
C GLU A 84 -7.22 49.74 37.40
N ASN A 85 -7.88 50.68 36.73
CA ASN A 85 -7.80 50.94 35.30
C ASN A 85 -6.34 51.18 34.86
N LEU A 86 -5.61 50.10 34.62
CA LEU A 86 -4.45 50.11 33.74
C LEU A 86 -4.95 50.48 32.35
N GLY A 87 -4.79 51.75 31.99
CA GLY A 87 -5.23 52.31 30.72
C GLY A 87 -4.82 51.45 29.54
N ILE A 88 -5.75 50.61 29.09
CA ILE A 88 -5.61 49.84 27.88
C ILE A 88 -5.83 50.87 26.76
N GLY A 89 -4.76 51.26 26.08
CA GLY A 89 -4.89 51.98 24.81
C GLY A 89 -5.87 51.24 23.90
N PRO A 90 -6.53 51.92 22.94
CA PRO A 90 -7.67 51.37 22.22
C PRO A 90 -7.36 49.95 21.73
N VAL A 91 -7.97 48.96 22.36
CA VAL A 91 -7.81 47.56 21.99
C VAL A 91 -8.47 47.44 20.63
N ASP A 92 -7.66 47.25 19.61
CA ASP A 92 -8.19 46.87 18.31
C ASP A 92 -8.88 45.51 18.49
N THR A 93 -10.21 45.55 18.48
CA THR A 93 -11.08 44.40 18.68
C THR A 93 -10.86 43.35 17.61
N VAL A 94 -10.49 43.76 16.38
CA VAL A 94 -10.19 42.86 15.27
C VAL A 94 -8.89 42.11 15.54
N ILE A 95 -7.82 42.81 15.92
CA ILE A 95 -6.53 42.19 16.26
C ILE A 95 -6.69 41.21 17.42
N SER A 96 -7.43 41.60 18.45
CA SER A 96 -7.67 40.75 19.62
C SER A 96 -8.48 39.49 19.29
N LEU A 97 -9.42 39.59 18.35
CA LEU A 97 -10.17 38.44 17.85
C LEU A 97 -9.28 37.52 17.01
N LEU A 98 -8.43 38.06 16.15
CA LEU A 98 -7.46 37.27 15.38
C LEU A 98 -6.51 36.52 16.31
N ASP A 99 -5.98 37.17 17.35
CA ASP A 99 -5.12 36.52 18.35
C ASP A 99 -5.85 35.41 19.13
N LEU A 100 -7.11 35.64 19.49
CA LEU A 100 -7.94 34.63 20.14
C LEU A 100 -8.21 33.45 19.20
N PHE A 101 -8.53 33.70 17.93
CA PHE A 101 -8.73 32.65 16.94
C PHE A 101 -7.46 31.82 16.73
N ASN A 102 -6.30 32.46 16.55
CA ASN A 102 -5.01 31.79 16.43
C ASN A 102 -4.73 30.92 17.66
N SER A 103 -5.04 31.42 18.85
CA SER A 103 -4.90 30.68 20.11
C SER A 103 -5.83 29.45 20.17
N ILE A 104 -7.05 29.54 19.63
CA ILE A 104 -7.99 28.40 19.54
C ILE A 104 -7.46 27.35 18.56
N VAL A 105 -6.96 27.75 17.39
CA VAL A 105 -6.34 26.85 16.40
C VAL A 105 -5.14 26.12 17.00
N LEU A 106 -4.26 26.86 17.66
CA LEU A 106 -3.10 26.29 18.33
C LEU A 106 -3.48 25.33 19.47
N LEU A 107 -4.48 25.68 20.28
CA LEU A 107 -4.99 24.80 21.35
C LEU A 107 -5.57 23.50 20.80
N TYR A 108 -6.29 23.57 19.67
CA TYR A 108 -6.79 22.37 19.01
C TYR A 108 -5.65 21.44 18.60
N GLN A 109 -4.62 22.01 17.95
CA GLN A 109 -3.50 21.24 17.46
C GLN A 109 -2.65 20.62 18.58
N LEU A 110 -2.33 21.40 19.61
CA LEU A 110 -1.47 20.92 20.69
C LEU A 110 -2.11 19.78 21.50
N GLU A 111 -3.41 19.89 21.79
CA GLU A 111 -4.07 19.03 22.78
C GLU A 111 -5.41 18.44 22.30
N ALA A 112 -6.33 19.25 21.75
CA ALA A 112 -7.70 18.77 21.53
C ALA A 112 -7.78 17.62 20.51
N HIS A 113 -7.02 17.69 19.41
CA HIS A 113 -7.01 16.65 18.39
C HIS A 113 -6.56 15.29 18.97
N LYS A 114 -5.47 15.28 19.74
CA LYS A 114 -4.94 14.07 20.39
C LYS A 114 -5.94 13.45 21.35
N GLN A 115 -6.65 14.28 22.12
CA GLN A 115 -7.67 13.80 23.05
C GLN A 115 -8.87 13.21 22.30
N LEU A 116 -9.32 13.84 21.21
CA LEU A 116 -10.38 13.28 20.36
C LEU A 116 -9.99 11.92 19.78
N GLY A 117 -8.74 11.77 19.31
CA GLY A 117 -8.23 10.48 18.84
C GLY A 117 -8.16 9.42 19.94
N ARG A 118 -7.73 9.76 21.16
CA ARG A 118 -7.77 8.82 22.30
C ARG A 118 -9.19 8.36 22.62
N ILE A 119 -10.15 9.27 22.54
CA ILE A 119 -11.56 8.98 22.81
C ILE A 119 -12.16 8.12 21.69
N SER A 120 -11.77 8.32 20.42
CA SER A 120 -12.22 7.47 19.32
C SER A 120 -11.74 6.01 19.47
N THR A 121 -10.60 5.76 20.13
CA THR A 121 -10.16 4.37 20.42
C THR A 121 -11.15 3.58 21.28
N ILE A 122 -12.00 4.25 22.07
CA ILE A 122 -13.06 3.59 22.85
C ILE A 122 -14.10 2.99 21.90
N HIS A 123 -14.46 3.73 20.85
CA HIS A 123 -15.37 3.26 19.80
C HIS A 123 -14.76 2.09 19.01
N GLU A 124 -13.48 2.18 18.63
CA GLU A 124 -12.77 1.10 17.93
C GLU A 124 -12.74 -0.20 18.75
N LYS A 125 -12.33 -0.11 20.03
CA LYS A 125 -12.34 -1.24 20.96
C LYS A 125 -13.75 -1.82 21.16
N MET A 126 -14.77 -0.97 21.24
CA MET A 126 -16.16 -1.43 21.33
C MET A 126 -16.54 -2.26 20.08
N ASN A 127 -16.15 -1.83 18.88
CA ASN A 127 -16.42 -2.56 17.64
C ASN A 127 -15.61 -3.88 17.54
N GLU A 128 -14.37 -3.89 18.04
CA GLU A 128 -13.57 -5.10 18.18
C GLU A 128 -14.23 -6.12 19.11
N TYR A 129 -14.65 -5.70 20.31
CA TYR A 129 -15.38 -6.56 21.24
C TYR A 129 -16.70 -7.05 20.66
N ALA A 130 -17.44 -6.21 19.96
CA ALA A 130 -18.69 -6.60 19.29
C ALA A 130 -18.43 -7.69 18.23
N THR A 131 -17.36 -7.54 17.44
CA THR A 131 -16.98 -8.52 16.42
C THR A 131 -16.51 -9.83 17.05
N ALA A 132 -15.63 -9.76 18.05
CA ALA A 132 -15.16 -10.93 18.80
C ALA A 132 -16.32 -11.68 19.47
N PHE A 133 -17.28 -10.94 20.04
CA PHE A 133 -18.49 -11.49 20.64
C PHE A 133 -19.30 -12.26 19.60
N ARG A 134 -19.62 -11.65 18.44
CA ARG A 134 -20.34 -12.35 17.35
C ARG A 134 -19.62 -13.62 16.89
N MET A 135 -18.30 -13.59 16.75
CA MET A 135 -17.51 -14.76 16.36
C MET A 135 -17.54 -15.86 17.43
N ALA A 136 -17.39 -15.50 18.71
CA ALA A 136 -17.44 -16.44 19.82
C ALA A 136 -18.83 -17.07 19.95
N THR A 137 -19.90 -16.29 19.80
CA THR A 137 -21.29 -16.77 19.79
C THR A 137 -21.54 -17.74 18.64
N GLY A 138 -21.13 -17.40 17.41
CA GLY A 138 -21.28 -18.30 16.27
C GLY A 138 -20.50 -19.62 16.43
N ARG A 139 -19.29 -19.56 17.03
CA ARG A 139 -18.52 -20.77 17.36
C ARG A 139 -19.21 -21.63 18.43
N LEU A 140 -19.82 -21.00 19.43
CA LEU A 140 -20.57 -21.68 20.47
C LEU A 140 -21.80 -22.40 19.89
N GLU A 141 -22.55 -21.73 19.00
CA GLU A 141 -23.70 -22.32 18.30
C GLU A 141 -23.28 -23.54 17.45
N ALA A 142 -22.18 -23.42 16.69
CA ALA A 142 -21.64 -24.52 15.90
C ALA A 142 -21.15 -25.70 16.79
N CYS A 143 -20.52 -25.40 17.93
CA CYS A 143 -20.09 -26.40 18.90
C CYS A 143 -21.29 -27.16 19.49
N ARG A 144 -22.35 -26.45 19.89
CA ARG A 144 -23.60 -27.05 20.39
C ARG A 144 -24.29 -27.92 19.35
N ALA A 145 -24.32 -27.48 18.09
CA ALA A 145 -24.86 -28.27 17.00
C ALA A 145 -24.07 -29.58 16.79
N ARG A 146 -22.73 -29.53 16.91
CA ARG A 146 -21.86 -30.71 16.82
C ARG A 146 -22.11 -31.69 17.97
N ILE A 147 -22.29 -31.19 19.20
CA ILE A 147 -22.59 -32.02 20.38
C ILE A 147 -23.97 -32.68 20.24
N ALA A 148 -24.98 -31.93 19.79
CA ALA A 148 -26.35 -32.44 19.61
C ALA A 148 -26.47 -33.58 18.57
N GLY A 149 -25.51 -33.68 17.64
CA GLY A 149 -25.45 -34.74 16.63
C GLY A 149 -24.69 -36.01 17.03
N LYS A 150 -24.10 -36.07 18.24
CA LYS A 150 -23.27 -37.20 18.71
C LYS A 150 -23.97 -38.02 19.80
N THR A 151 -23.70 -39.33 19.87
CA THR A 151 -24.15 -40.22 20.96
C THR A 151 -23.13 -40.30 22.08
N ALA A 152 -23.59 -40.45 23.33
CA ALA A 152 -22.83 -40.26 24.58
C ALA A 152 -21.62 -41.20 24.84
N SER A 153 -21.21 -42.04 23.87
CA SER A 153 -20.13 -43.03 24.03
C SER A 153 -18.77 -42.60 23.47
N ASP A 154 -18.65 -41.44 22.83
CA ASP A 154 -17.43 -41.05 22.11
C ASP A 154 -16.52 -40.14 22.96
N GLN A 155 -15.23 -40.46 23.07
CA GLN A 155 -14.20 -39.64 23.75
C GLN A 155 -14.16 -38.18 23.23
N ASP A 156 -14.46 -37.97 21.95
CA ASP A 156 -14.54 -36.63 21.34
C ASP A 156 -15.68 -35.76 21.92
N THR A 157 -16.65 -36.35 22.62
CA THR A 157 -17.77 -35.63 23.24
C THR A 157 -17.35 -34.90 24.51
N GLU A 158 -16.40 -35.43 25.27
CA GLU A 158 -15.89 -34.81 26.49
C GLU A 158 -15.01 -33.59 26.19
N GLU A 159 -14.14 -33.68 25.17
CA GLU A 159 -13.38 -32.52 24.67
C GLU A 159 -14.30 -31.43 24.11
N ASP A 160 -15.33 -31.81 23.36
CA ASP A 160 -16.32 -30.86 22.83
C ASP A 160 -17.09 -30.14 23.94
N LEU A 161 -17.44 -30.83 25.03
CA LEU A 161 -18.08 -30.23 26.21
C LEU A 161 -17.15 -29.27 26.96
N LEU A 162 -15.85 -29.57 27.05
CA LEU A 162 -14.85 -28.66 27.61
C LEU A 162 -14.70 -27.41 26.75
N VAL A 163 -14.64 -27.57 25.42
CA VAL A 163 -14.59 -26.46 24.46
C VAL A 163 -15.85 -25.60 24.55
N GLU A 164 -17.04 -26.20 24.67
CA GLU A 164 -18.30 -25.47 24.87
C GLU A 164 -18.23 -24.62 26.14
N LYS A 165 -17.79 -25.19 27.26
CA LYS A 165 -17.67 -24.47 28.54
C LYS A 165 -16.75 -23.26 28.46
N GLU A 166 -15.62 -23.38 27.77
CA GLU A 166 -14.68 -22.25 27.58
C GLU A 166 -15.23 -21.21 26.60
N LEU A 167 -15.97 -21.63 25.56
CA LEU A 167 -16.66 -20.71 24.65
C LEU A 167 -17.76 -19.93 25.38
N VAL A 168 -18.56 -20.57 26.23
CA VAL A 168 -19.55 -19.89 27.09
C VAL A 168 -18.87 -18.84 27.96
N ARG A 169 -17.80 -19.22 28.67
CA ARG A 169 -17.02 -18.29 29.50
C ARG A 169 -16.48 -17.11 28.68
N SER A 170 -15.97 -17.37 27.48
CA SER A 170 -15.48 -16.34 26.56
C SER A 170 -16.59 -15.36 26.13
N VAL A 171 -17.77 -15.88 25.77
CA VAL A 171 -18.94 -15.08 25.40
C VAL A 171 -19.39 -14.21 26.57
N GLU A 172 -19.47 -14.75 27.79
CA GLU A 172 -19.85 -13.99 29.00
C GLU A 172 -18.86 -12.85 29.30
N VAL A 173 -17.56 -13.11 29.21
CA VAL A 173 -16.51 -12.09 29.43
C VAL A 173 -16.61 -10.99 28.38
N LEU A 174 -16.78 -11.35 27.11
CA LEU A 174 -16.92 -10.40 26.00
C LEU A 174 -18.19 -9.56 26.15
N GLU A 175 -19.32 -10.16 26.54
CA GLU A 175 -20.57 -9.44 26.80
C GLU A 175 -20.40 -8.40 27.92
N LYS A 176 -19.76 -8.78 29.03
CA LYS A 176 -19.50 -7.86 30.14
C LYS A 176 -18.61 -6.70 29.73
N LYS A 177 -17.56 -6.97 28.93
CA LYS A 177 -16.67 -5.92 28.40
C LYS A 177 -17.39 -4.99 27.43
N LEU A 178 -18.23 -5.54 26.56
CA LEU A 178 -19.04 -4.79 25.61
C LEU A 178 -20.05 -3.87 26.32
N LYS A 179 -20.76 -4.39 27.34
CA LYS A 179 -21.67 -3.59 28.18
C LYS A 179 -20.96 -2.42 28.87
N SER A 180 -19.74 -2.64 29.37
CA SER A 180 -18.93 -1.57 29.97
C SER A 180 -18.59 -0.48 28.95
N HIS A 181 -18.03 -0.86 27.80
CA HIS A 181 -17.64 0.11 26.76
C HIS A 181 -18.85 0.83 26.15
N ALA A 182 -20.01 0.17 26.06
CA ALA A 182 -21.25 0.80 25.60
C ALA A 182 -21.68 1.96 26.53
N ARG A 183 -21.48 1.83 27.85
CA ARG A 183 -21.75 2.93 28.81
C ARG A 183 -20.76 4.07 28.66
N ASP A 184 -19.47 3.75 28.53
CA ASP A 184 -18.43 4.76 28.30
C ASP A 184 -18.71 5.53 27.00
N MET A 185 -19.11 4.82 25.94
CA MET A 185 -19.47 5.42 24.66
C MET A 185 -20.76 6.26 24.74
N ALA A 186 -21.75 5.83 25.54
CA ALA A 186 -22.95 6.63 25.77
C ALA A 186 -22.61 7.97 26.46
N TRP A 187 -21.72 7.95 27.45
CA TRP A 187 -21.21 9.16 28.10
C TRP A 187 -20.41 10.04 27.14
N VAL A 188 -19.48 9.46 26.37
CA VAL A 188 -18.69 10.19 25.36
C VAL A 188 -19.59 10.83 24.31
N LYS A 189 -20.64 10.14 23.86
CA LYS A 189 -21.61 10.70 22.91
C LYS A 189 -22.36 11.89 23.51
N ALA A 190 -22.82 11.77 24.75
CA ALA A 190 -23.55 12.85 25.43
C ALA A 190 -22.64 14.07 25.71
N CYS A 191 -21.42 13.83 26.16
CA CYS A 191 -20.54 14.88 26.67
C CYS A 191 -19.57 15.44 25.64
N ILE A 192 -19.11 14.68 24.65
CA ILE A 192 -17.98 15.06 23.78
C ILE A 192 -18.39 15.09 22.30
N PHE A 193 -19.07 14.06 21.81
CA PHE A 193 -19.51 13.94 20.42
C PHE A 193 -20.94 14.43 20.20
N SER A 194 -21.35 15.50 20.90
CA SER A 194 -22.67 16.10 20.70
C SER A 194 -22.74 16.87 19.37
N LYS A 195 -23.95 17.01 18.81
CA LYS A 195 -24.19 17.74 17.55
C LYS A 195 -23.68 19.19 17.57
N SER A 196 -23.85 19.87 18.72
CA SER A 196 -23.31 21.23 18.92
C SER A 196 -21.79 21.25 18.84
N LYS A 197 -21.10 20.29 19.47
CA LYS A 197 -19.63 20.22 19.43
C LYS A 197 -19.12 19.84 18.04
N GLN A 198 -19.81 18.95 17.32
CA GLN A 198 -19.51 18.64 15.92
C GLN A 198 -19.62 19.90 15.04
N SER A 199 -20.65 20.71 15.26
CA SER A 199 -20.84 21.99 14.56
C SER A 199 -19.71 23.00 14.84
N HIS A 200 -19.20 23.05 16.09
CA HIS A 200 -18.03 23.88 16.42
C HIS A 200 -16.75 23.42 15.69
N ILE A 201 -16.52 22.10 15.59
CA ILE A 201 -15.39 21.55 14.82
C ILE A 201 -15.54 21.88 13.33
N ALA A 202 -16.75 21.76 12.78
CA ALA A 202 -17.03 22.12 11.39
C ALA A 202 -16.82 23.62 11.12
N TRP A 203 -17.29 24.48 12.02
CA TRP A 203 -17.06 25.93 11.95
C TRP A 203 -15.56 26.28 11.98
N MET A 204 -14.80 25.61 12.86
CA MET A 204 -13.37 25.79 12.96
C MET A 204 -12.64 25.33 11.69
N LEU A 205 -13.04 24.18 11.12
CA LEU A 205 -12.52 23.69 9.84
C LEU A 205 -12.77 24.70 8.72
N ARG A 206 -13.99 25.24 8.62
CA ARG A 206 -14.34 26.28 7.63
C ARG A 206 -13.45 27.52 7.78
N SER A 207 -13.21 27.95 9.01
CA SER A 207 -12.42 29.15 9.31
C SER A 207 -10.93 28.95 8.98
N VAL A 208 -10.36 27.81 9.37
CA VAL A 208 -8.97 27.42 9.04
C VAL A 208 -8.79 27.29 7.52
N LEU A 209 -9.70 26.57 6.86
CA LEU A 209 -9.66 26.37 5.42
C LEU A 209 -9.72 27.70 4.67
N ARG A 210 -10.64 28.60 5.04
CA ARG A 210 -10.74 29.92 4.43
C ARG A 210 -9.46 30.73 4.63
N THR A 211 -8.89 30.72 5.84
CA THR A 211 -7.61 31.40 6.12
C THR A 211 -6.51 30.93 5.18
N LEU A 212 -6.40 29.61 4.99
CA LEU A 212 -5.41 29.01 4.10
C LEU A 212 -5.68 29.31 2.62
N GLN A 213 -6.94 29.27 2.18
CA GLN A 213 -7.32 29.56 0.80
C GLN A 213 -7.05 31.02 0.43
N GLU A 214 -7.42 31.97 1.29
CA GLU A 214 -7.18 33.40 1.08
C GLU A 214 -5.68 33.70 1.07
N ALA A 215 -4.90 33.06 1.95
CA ALA A 215 -3.45 33.22 1.94
C ALA A 215 -2.77 32.59 0.71
N SER A 216 -3.36 31.52 0.15
CA SER A 216 -2.75 30.76 -0.95
C SER A 216 -3.12 31.26 -2.34
N CYS A 217 -4.18 32.07 -2.46
CA CYS A 217 -4.70 32.60 -3.73
C CYS A 217 -4.27 34.06 -3.95
N PRO A 218 -3.73 34.43 -5.13
CA PRO A 218 -3.62 35.83 -5.49
C PRO A 218 -5.05 36.35 -5.74
N THR A 219 -5.53 37.32 -4.97
CA THR A 219 -6.87 37.88 -5.17
C THR A 219 -6.94 38.59 -6.52
N SER A 220 -7.47 37.93 -7.54
CA SER A 220 -7.90 38.57 -8.78
C SER A 220 -9.36 38.96 -8.64
N THR A 221 -9.67 40.06 -7.93
CA THR A 221 -10.82 40.94 -8.18
C THR A 221 -10.88 42.05 -7.12
N PRO A 222 -10.83 43.34 -7.51
CA PRO A 222 -11.28 44.41 -6.63
C PRO A 222 -12.81 44.31 -6.55
N SER A 223 -13.37 44.14 -5.34
CA SER A 223 -14.82 44.21 -5.15
C SER A 223 -15.31 45.61 -5.47
N THR A 224 -16.17 45.69 -6.48
CA THR A 224 -16.96 46.85 -6.86
C THR A 224 -17.87 47.26 -5.69
N SER A 225 -17.44 48.20 -4.86
CA SER A 225 -18.34 49.10 -4.13
C SER A 225 -17.60 50.33 -3.62
N THR A 226 -17.79 51.42 -4.37
CA THR A 226 -17.98 52.80 -3.88
C THR A 226 -16.77 53.58 -3.37
N GLN A 227 -16.50 54.64 -4.16
CA GLN A 227 -15.76 55.88 -3.92
C GLN A 227 -14.23 55.84 -4.07
N ALA A 228 -13.81 56.36 -5.23
CA ALA A 228 -12.46 56.86 -5.47
C ALA A 228 -12.12 58.01 -4.52
N PRO A 229 -10.89 58.03 -3.99
CA PRO A 229 -10.12 59.25 -3.88
C PRO A 229 -8.97 59.20 -4.87
N THR A 230 -8.91 60.25 -5.68
CA THR A 230 -7.82 60.54 -6.60
C THR A 230 -6.48 60.67 -5.88
N SER A 231 -5.42 60.21 -6.56
CA SER A 231 -3.99 60.49 -6.33
C SER A 231 -3.27 59.75 -5.18
N SER A 232 -2.69 58.60 -5.48
CA SER A 232 -1.25 58.38 -5.30
C SER A 232 -0.81 57.13 -6.07
N SER A 233 0.28 57.27 -6.82
CA SER A 233 0.93 56.20 -7.57
C SER A 233 1.58 55.21 -6.59
N PHE A 234 0.85 54.17 -6.19
CA PHE A 234 1.43 52.98 -5.56
C PHE A 234 1.51 51.86 -6.61
N ASN A 235 2.69 51.27 -6.76
CA ASN A 235 3.00 50.23 -7.74
C ASN A 235 2.12 48.97 -7.53
N GLU A 236 1.12 48.76 -8.38
CA GLU A 236 0.30 47.53 -8.42
C GLU A 236 1.13 46.24 -8.57
N SER A 237 2.34 46.33 -9.12
CA SER A 237 3.24 45.19 -9.31
C SER A 237 3.85 44.64 -8.02
N SER A 238 4.07 45.47 -6.98
CA SER A 238 4.65 44.97 -5.71
C SER A 238 3.60 44.31 -4.82
N ALA A 239 2.36 44.83 -4.82
CA ALA A 239 1.26 44.27 -4.03
C ALA A 239 0.88 42.84 -4.46
N LEU A 240 0.95 42.54 -5.76
CA LEU A 240 0.68 41.20 -6.31
C LEU A 240 1.80 40.19 -5.98
N GLU A 241 3.05 40.66 -5.86
CA GLU A 241 4.18 39.84 -5.37
C GLU A 241 4.10 39.59 -3.87
N ASP A 242 3.69 40.58 -3.09
CA ASP A 242 3.51 40.45 -1.64
C ASP A 242 2.33 39.53 -1.27
N GLN A 243 1.25 39.53 -2.06
CA GLN A 243 0.15 38.57 -1.91
C GLN A 243 0.57 37.11 -2.21
N LYS A 244 1.48 36.89 -3.17
CA LYS A 244 2.05 35.55 -3.41
C LYS A 244 2.91 35.05 -2.23
N ARG A 245 3.41 35.96 -1.38
CA ARG A 245 4.22 35.64 -0.20
C ARG A 245 3.40 35.37 1.07
N LEU A 246 2.12 35.78 1.14
CA LEU A 246 1.29 35.61 2.34
C LEU A 246 1.21 34.16 2.80
N PHE A 247 1.09 33.22 1.87
CA PHE A 247 1.07 31.79 2.20
C PHE A 247 2.32 31.31 2.95
N ALA A 248 3.50 31.87 2.64
CA ALA A 248 4.75 31.51 3.30
C ALA A 248 4.85 32.01 4.75
N PHE A 249 4.00 32.98 5.14
CA PHE A 249 3.94 33.51 6.50
C PHE A 249 2.85 32.84 7.36
N VAL A 250 1.99 32.00 6.76
CA VAL A 250 1.01 31.24 7.52
C VAL A 250 1.75 30.18 8.33
N PRO A 251 1.53 30.10 9.65
CA PRO A 251 2.13 29.05 10.46
C PRO A 251 1.69 27.66 9.98
N ASP A 252 2.65 26.74 9.91
CA ASP A 252 2.48 25.36 9.45
C ASP A 252 1.38 24.59 10.18
N TYR A 253 1.20 24.82 11.49
CA TYR A 253 0.15 24.18 12.28
C TYR A 253 -1.28 24.44 11.77
N TYR A 254 -1.51 25.43 10.89
CA TYR A 254 -2.79 25.58 10.20
C TYR A 254 -3.07 24.45 9.22
N LEU A 255 -2.04 23.95 8.51
CA LEU A 255 -2.16 22.80 7.63
C LEU A 255 -2.48 21.55 8.44
N ASP A 256 -1.78 21.35 9.55
CA ASP A 256 -2.05 20.24 10.46
C ASP A 256 -3.47 20.36 11.02
N ALA A 257 -3.88 21.56 11.45
CA ALA A 257 -5.24 21.82 11.96
C ALA A 257 -6.30 21.49 10.90
N LEU A 258 -6.10 21.90 9.66
CA LEU A 258 -6.98 21.59 8.54
C LEU A 258 -7.19 20.08 8.41
N VAL A 259 -6.08 19.33 8.34
CA VAL A 259 -6.09 17.87 8.19
C VAL A 259 -6.70 17.19 9.40
N GLY A 260 -6.29 17.58 10.61
CA GLY A 260 -6.79 17.02 11.86
C GLY A 260 -8.28 17.25 12.07
N LEU A 261 -8.78 18.45 11.78
CA LEU A 261 -10.21 18.80 11.87
C LEU A 261 -11.02 18.01 10.83
N SER A 262 -10.54 17.93 9.58
CA SER A 262 -11.19 17.17 8.51
C SER A 262 -11.21 15.66 8.80
N SER A 263 -10.13 15.11 9.34
CA SER A 263 -10.07 13.71 9.79
C SER A 263 -11.05 13.49 10.94
N ALA A 264 -11.01 14.32 11.99
CA ALA A 264 -11.85 14.17 13.16
C ALA A 264 -13.35 14.12 12.81
N LEU A 265 -13.83 15.02 11.94
CA LEU A 265 -15.24 15.02 11.50
C LEU A 265 -15.64 13.75 10.75
N ARG A 266 -14.72 13.12 10.02
CA ARG A 266 -14.97 11.92 9.23
C ARG A 266 -14.83 10.63 10.03
N THR A 267 -13.93 10.58 11.01
CA THR A 267 -13.49 9.31 11.63
C THR A 267 -13.66 9.24 13.14
N PHE A 268 -13.67 10.36 13.87
CA PHE A 268 -13.69 10.32 15.34
C PHE A 268 -15.11 10.32 15.92
N PHE A 269 -16.06 10.99 15.26
CA PHE A 269 -17.44 11.04 15.75
C PHE A 269 -18.11 9.67 15.59
N HIS A 270 -18.98 9.34 16.55
CA HIS A 270 -19.74 8.09 16.53
C HIS A 270 -20.60 8.00 15.26
N PRO A 271 -20.81 6.80 14.66
CA PRO A 271 -21.70 6.59 13.51
C PRO A 271 -23.16 7.08 13.65
N THR A 272 -23.58 7.53 14.83
CA THR A 272 -24.93 8.08 15.10
C THR A 272 -24.97 9.60 15.09
N ALA A 273 -23.81 10.24 14.91
CA ALA A 273 -23.64 11.65 14.59
C ALA A 273 -22.70 11.73 13.38
N PRO A 274 -23.14 11.17 12.23
CA PRO A 274 -22.28 11.06 11.06
C PRO A 274 -22.02 12.45 10.46
N ILE A 275 -21.02 12.59 9.59
CA ILE A 275 -20.65 13.91 9.03
C ILE A 275 -21.79 14.51 8.19
N GLU A 276 -22.68 13.67 7.68
CA GLU A 276 -23.87 14.04 6.92
C GLU A 276 -24.84 14.91 7.72
N ASP A 277 -24.83 14.81 9.06
CA ASP A 277 -25.62 15.68 9.95
C ASP A 277 -25.10 17.12 9.99
N VAL A 278 -23.88 17.38 9.51
CA VAL A 278 -23.30 18.73 9.44
C VAL A 278 -23.83 19.45 8.21
N GLU A 279 -24.38 20.64 8.42
CA GLU A 279 -24.89 21.49 7.35
C GLU A 279 -23.77 21.84 6.35
N GLY A 280 -24.04 21.64 5.06
CA GLY A 280 -23.09 21.91 3.98
C GLY A 280 -21.83 21.06 4.04
N HIS A 281 -21.90 19.82 4.54
CA HIS A 281 -20.75 18.91 4.64
C HIS A 281 -20.16 18.53 3.27
N GLU A 282 -20.98 18.31 2.24
CA GLU A 282 -20.48 17.99 0.90
C GLU A 282 -19.61 19.12 0.35
N GLU A 283 -20.09 20.36 0.48
CA GLU A 283 -19.36 21.56 0.06
C GLU A 283 -18.07 21.72 0.88
N LEU A 284 -18.13 21.45 2.19
CA LEU A 284 -16.95 21.52 3.05
C LEU A 284 -15.87 20.51 2.61
N LEU A 285 -16.25 19.26 2.34
CA LEU A 285 -15.33 18.25 1.84
C LEU A 285 -14.82 18.59 0.45
N TYR A 286 -15.65 19.15 -0.42
CA TYR A 286 -15.25 19.64 -1.74
C TYR A 286 -14.18 20.73 -1.63
N GLN A 287 -14.37 21.73 -0.76
CA GLN A 287 -13.41 22.81 -0.56
C GLN A 287 -12.08 22.31 0.03
N VAL A 288 -12.13 21.36 0.97
CA VAL A 288 -10.91 20.70 1.49
C VAL A 288 -10.23 19.91 0.37
N GLY A 289 -10.98 19.12 -0.40
CA GLY A 289 -10.44 18.35 -1.53
C GLY A 289 -9.81 19.23 -2.61
N MET A 290 -10.42 20.37 -2.92
CA MET A 290 -9.88 21.39 -3.81
C MET A 290 -8.55 21.93 -3.29
N PHE A 291 -8.51 22.31 -2.00
CA PHE A 291 -7.28 22.78 -1.36
C PHE A 291 -6.17 21.72 -1.42
N LEU A 292 -6.47 20.47 -1.03
CA LEU A 292 -5.51 19.37 -1.10
C LEU A 292 -5.02 19.14 -2.53
N SER A 293 -5.91 19.14 -3.54
CA SER A 293 -5.52 18.93 -4.94
C SER A 293 -4.57 20.01 -5.47
N LYS A 294 -4.71 21.25 -5.00
CA LYS A 294 -3.89 22.39 -5.40
C LYS A 294 -2.55 22.42 -4.68
N HIS A 295 -2.52 21.99 -3.41
CA HIS A 295 -1.37 22.18 -2.53
C HIS A 295 -0.57 20.91 -2.23
N TYR A 296 -1.04 19.75 -2.69
CA TYR A 296 -0.29 18.50 -2.71
C TYR A 296 0.94 18.64 -3.63
N TYR A 297 2.12 18.79 -3.05
CA TYR A 297 3.38 19.22 -3.70
C TYR A 297 3.43 20.68 -4.15
N ASP A 298 2.87 21.61 -3.36
CA ASP A 298 3.12 23.04 -3.56
C ASP A 298 4.57 23.39 -3.17
N PRO A 299 5.40 23.91 -4.09
CA PRO A 299 6.79 24.26 -3.79
C PRO A 299 6.94 25.37 -2.75
N ARG A 300 5.86 26.11 -2.44
CA ARG A 300 5.84 27.11 -1.38
C ARG A 300 5.84 26.50 0.03
N ILE A 301 5.46 25.22 0.15
CA ILE A 301 5.48 24.49 1.43
C ILE A 301 6.83 23.79 1.56
N VAL A 302 7.76 24.44 2.26
CA VAL A 302 9.15 23.95 2.39
C VAL A 302 9.29 22.86 3.45
N HIS A 303 8.43 22.88 4.47
CA HIS A 303 8.53 21.94 5.59
C HIS A 303 8.05 20.54 5.17
N ALA A 304 8.95 19.55 5.23
CA ALA A 304 8.69 18.18 4.76
C ALA A 304 7.48 17.54 5.47
N ASN A 305 7.39 17.65 6.80
CA ASN A 305 6.28 17.06 7.56
C ASN A 305 4.91 17.62 7.14
N SER A 306 4.84 18.88 6.75
CA SER A 306 3.59 19.51 6.29
C SER A 306 3.19 18.98 4.92
N ASN A 307 4.16 18.70 4.04
CA ASN A 307 3.88 18.01 2.77
C ASN A 307 3.39 16.57 3.02
N ASP A 308 4.02 15.84 3.93
CA ASP A 308 3.60 14.48 4.27
C ASP A 308 2.17 14.48 4.83
N THR A 309 1.86 15.43 5.72
CA THR A 309 0.52 15.60 6.31
C THR A 309 -0.55 15.88 5.23
N LEU A 310 -0.25 16.70 4.23
CA LEU A 310 -1.18 16.95 3.11
C LEU A 310 -1.34 15.71 2.21
N VAL A 311 -0.26 14.96 1.99
CA VAL A 311 -0.27 13.74 1.17
C VAL A 311 -1.06 12.63 1.86
N GLU A 312 -0.90 12.45 3.16
CA GLU A 312 -1.67 11.53 3.99
C GLU A 312 -3.15 11.93 4.03
N ALA A 313 -3.44 13.22 4.16
CA ALA A 313 -4.82 13.73 4.11
C ALA A 313 -5.49 13.42 2.78
N LEU A 314 -4.78 13.62 1.67
CA LEU A 314 -5.26 13.28 0.34
C LEU A 314 -5.50 11.77 0.22
N ALA A 315 -4.57 10.93 0.68
CA ALA A 315 -4.75 9.48 0.70
C ALA A 315 -6.00 9.07 1.51
N ALA A 316 -6.22 9.69 2.66
CA ALA A 316 -7.43 9.48 3.46
C ALA A 316 -8.72 9.92 2.75
N PHE A 317 -8.67 10.86 1.80
CA PHE A 317 -9.82 11.20 0.96
C PHE A 317 -10.11 10.09 -0.06
N PHE A 318 -9.09 9.54 -0.70
CA PHE A 318 -9.24 8.40 -1.62
C PHE A 318 -9.72 7.11 -0.93
N CYS A 319 -9.45 6.95 0.36
CA CYS A 319 -9.91 5.79 1.14
C CYS A 319 -11.37 5.88 1.62
N ALA A 320 -12.02 7.05 1.54
CA ALA A 320 -13.34 7.28 2.12
C ALA A 320 -14.38 7.65 1.03
N PRO A 321 -15.46 6.86 0.82
CA PRO A 321 -16.40 7.08 -0.28
C PRO A 321 -16.99 8.50 -0.37
N THR A 322 -17.39 9.08 0.77
CA THR A 322 -17.97 10.44 0.81
C THR A 322 -16.94 11.51 0.43
N ALA A 323 -15.68 11.34 0.83
CA ALA A 323 -14.60 12.27 0.51
C ALA A 323 -14.09 12.10 -0.93
N LEU A 324 -14.02 10.87 -1.42
CA LEU A 324 -13.68 10.57 -2.82
C LEU A 324 -14.68 11.20 -3.79
N LYS A 325 -15.99 11.11 -3.51
CA LYS A 325 -17.03 11.80 -4.30
C LYS A 325 -16.79 13.31 -4.41
N ALA A 326 -16.26 13.93 -3.35
CA ALA A 326 -15.92 15.34 -3.37
C ALA A 326 -14.73 15.64 -4.30
N LEU A 327 -13.71 14.76 -4.31
CA LEU A 327 -12.60 14.85 -5.27
C LEU A 327 -13.04 14.62 -6.71
N GLU A 328 -13.97 13.70 -6.95
CA GLU A 328 -14.49 13.41 -8.31
C GLU A 328 -15.29 14.57 -8.91
N LYS A 329 -15.81 15.48 -8.08
CA LYS A 329 -16.52 16.71 -8.50
C LYS A 329 -15.57 17.87 -8.85
N LEU A 330 -14.26 17.72 -8.69
CA LEU A 330 -13.30 18.79 -8.97
C LEU A 330 -13.32 19.20 -10.47
N PRO A 331 -13.04 20.48 -10.80
CA PRO A 331 -12.87 20.91 -12.18
C PRO A 331 -11.75 20.13 -12.87
N LEU A 332 -11.89 19.94 -14.20
CA LEU A 332 -10.94 19.15 -14.99
C LEU A 332 -9.48 19.63 -14.83
N ASP A 333 -9.24 20.93 -14.78
CA ASP A 333 -7.88 21.49 -14.59
C ASP A 333 -7.25 21.09 -13.25
N SER A 334 -8.06 21.03 -12.19
CA SER A 334 -7.61 20.62 -10.86
C SER A 334 -7.40 19.10 -10.80
N LEU A 335 -8.29 18.32 -11.42
CA LEU A 335 -8.13 16.88 -11.57
C LEU A 335 -6.86 16.53 -12.35
N GLU A 336 -6.62 17.19 -13.48
CA GLU A 336 -5.44 16.97 -14.30
C GLU A 336 -4.17 17.32 -13.54
N ARG A 337 -4.13 18.47 -12.86
CA ARG A 337 -2.97 18.88 -12.05
C ARG A 337 -2.66 17.88 -10.95
N LEU A 338 -3.70 17.38 -10.26
CA LEU A 338 -3.56 16.37 -9.21
C LEU A 338 -3.00 15.07 -9.78
N VAL A 339 -3.59 14.56 -10.87
CA VAL A 339 -3.15 13.32 -11.52
C VAL A 339 -1.72 13.46 -12.06
N ARG A 340 -1.38 14.59 -12.68
CA ARG A 340 -0.02 14.89 -13.13
C ARG A 340 0.99 14.90 -11.98
N SER A 341 0.61 15.40 -10.80
CA SER A 341 1.46 15.35 -9.60
C SER A 341 1.62 13.94 -9.03
N LEU A 342 0.59 13.10 -9.11
CA LEU A 342 0.64 11.67 -8.73
C LEU A 342 1.52 10.85 -9.68
N LEU A 343 1.49 11.15 -10.98
CA LEU A 343 2.25 10.46 -12.03
C LEU A 343 3.66 11.03 -12.26
N ARG A 344 4.19 11.88 -11.38
CA ARG A 344 5.60 12.28 -11.50
C ARG A 344 6.50 11.05 -11.26
N PRO A 345 7.68 10.99 -11.91
CA PRO A 345 8.62 9.89 -11.71
C PRO A 345 9.00 9.68 -10.24
N TYR A 346 9.25 8.43 -9.85
CA TYR A 346 9.56 8.05 -8.47
C TYR A 346 11.01 8.33 -8.04
N GLU A 347 11.83 8.86 -8.95
CA GLU A 347 13.23 9.21 -8.68
C GLU A 347 13.32 10.49 -7.85
N ASN A 348 14.24 10.50 -6.87
CA ASN A 348 14.55 11.66 -6.02
C ASN A 348 13.35 12.27 -5.25
N ARG A 349 12.32 11.47 -4.94
CA ARG A 349 11.20 11.90 -4.09
C ARG A 349 10.63 10.77 -3.23
N ALA A 350 9.95 11.13 -2.15
CA ALA A 350 9.03 10.22 -1.48
C ALA A 350 7.83 9.94 -2.40
N TRP A 351 7.55 8.65 -2.68
CA TRP A 351 6.52 8.23 -3.65
C TRP A 351 5.51 7.22 -3.09
N ALA A 352 5.79 6.59 -1.95
CA ALA A 352 4.98 5.50 -1.41
C ALA A 352 3.49 5.87 -1.24
N LEU A 353 3.20 7.05 -0.69
CA LEU A 353 1.82 7.52 -0.51
C LEU A 353 1.14 7.89 -1.85
N SER A 354 1.87 8.45 -2.81
CA SER A 354 1.34 8.71 -4.17
C SER A 354 0.99 7.40 -4.87
N ASN A 355 1.86 6.40 -4.76
CA ASN A 355 1.62 5.07 -5.30
C ASN A 355 0.42 4.41 -4.61
N PHE A 356 0.32 4.53 -3.28
CA PHE A 356 -0.83 4.05 -2.53
C PHE A 356 -2.14 4.69 -3.03
N ILE A 357 -2.16 6.01 -3.28
CA ILE A 357 -3.33 6.68 -3.88
C ILE A 357 -3.70 6.06 -5.24
N LEU A 358 -2.73 5.81 -6.12
CA LEU A 358 -2.97 5.16 -7.42
C LEU A 358 -3.54 3.74 -7.26
N VAL A 359 -3.05 2.96 -6.28
CA VAL A 359 -3.64 1.66 -5.95
C VAL A 359 -5.07 1.80 -5.46
N ARG A 360 -5.39 2.82 -4.64
CA ARG A 360 -6.75 3.05 -4.15
C ARG A 360 -7.71 3.46 -5.27
N ILE A 361 -7.25 4.25 -6.23
CA ILE A 361 -8.01 4.57 -7.45
C ILE A 361 -8.41 3.29 -8.20
N TRP A 362 -7.57 2.26 -8.18
CA TRP A 362 -7.77 0.99 -8.90
C TRP A 362 -8.51 -0.12 -8.12
N GLN A 363 -8.34 -0.19 -6.80
CA GLN A 363 -8.84 -1.29 -5.97
C GLN A 363 -10.36 -1.46 -6.09
N GLY A 364 -10.77 -2.60 -6.64
CA GLY A 364 -12.14 -2.92 -7.04
C GLY A 364 -12.26 -3.34 -8.51
N ASN A 365 -11.35 -2.87 -9.38
CA ASN A 365 -11.40 -3.13 -10.82
C ASN A 365 -10.34 -4.13 -11.32
N GLY A 366 -9.29 -4.39 -10.55
CA GLY A 366 -8.25 -5.36 -10.90
C GLY A 366 -8.71 -6.83 -10.79
N PHE A 367 -7.98 -7.72 -11.47
CA PHE A 367 -8.14 -9.16 -11.39
C PHE A 367 -8.03 -9.62 -9.93
N ALA A 368 -9.09 -10.26 -9.45
CA ALA A 368 -9.22 -10.73 -8.08
C ALA A 368 -8.94 -9.66 -7.00
N PHE A 369 -9.10 -8.37 -7.31
CA PHE A 369 -8.70 -7.25 -6.46
C PHE A 369 -9.89 -6.47 -5.88
N ARG A 370 -10.87 -7.21 -5.34
CA ARG A 370 -12.11 -6.69 -4.73
C ARG A 370 -12.21 -6.99 -3.25
N TYR A 371 -11.07 -7.19 -2.60
CA TYR A 371 -11.00 -7.50 -1.19
C TYR A 371 -10.51 -6.30 -0.38
N ALA A 372 -11.04 -6.15 0.84
CA ALA A 372 -10.46 -5.28 1.86
C ALA A 372 -9.27 -5.94 2.55
N ARG A 373 -9.35 -7.27 2.74
CA ARG A 373 -8.29 -8.12 3.28
C ARG A 373 -8.06 -9.30 2.36
N SER A 374 -6.80 -9.60 2.07
CA SER A 374 -6.45 -10.64 1.09
C SER A 374 -7.08 -12.00 1.47
N PRO A 375 -7.65 -12.75 0.50
CA PRO A 375 -8.38 -13.99 0.75
C PRO A 375 -7.57 -15.07 1.48
N HIS A 376 -6.26 -15.14 1.26
CA HIS A 376 -5.38 -16.10 1.93
C HIS A 376 -5.33 -15.89 3.46
N LEU A 377 -5.57 -14.66 3.92
CA LEU A 377 -5.58 -14.30 5.34
C LEU A 377 -6.89 -14.65 6.06
N ARG A 378 -7.95 -15.03 5.34
CA ARG A 378 -9.27 -15.30 5.95
C ARG A 378 -9.26 -16.53 6.87
N ASN A 379 -8.40 -17.50 6.58
CA ASN A 379 -8.35 -18.78 7.27
C ASN A 379 -7.16 -18.89 8.26
N ARG A 380 -6.23 -17.92 8.29
CA ARG A 380 -5.12 -17.93 9.26
C ARG A 380 -5.63 -17.46 10.63
N VAL A 381 -5.60 -18.35 11.61
CA VAL A 381 -5.96 -18.10 13.01
C VAL A 381 -4.68 -17.81 13.78
N GLY A 382 -4.42 -16.54 14.08
CA GLY A 382 -3.29 -16.07 14.89
C GLY A 382 -3.68 -14.83 15.71
N PRO A 383 -2.88 -14.43 16.73
CA PRO A 383 -3.08 -13.17 17.42
C PRO A 383 -3.08 -12.05 16.37
N ARG A 384 -4.13 -11.23 16.32
CA ARG A 384 -4.16 -10.06 15.43
C ARG A 384 -2.95 -9.19 15.76
N ILE A 385 -1.97 -9.15 14.88
CA ILE A 385 -0.91 -8.16 14.97
C ILE A 385 -1.59 -6.82 14.65
N ASN A 386 -1.47 -5.86 15.57
CA ASN A 386 -1.90 -4.48 15.34
C ASN A 386 -1.37 -4.05 13.97
N ALA A 387 -2.26 -3.64 13.09
CA ALA A 387 -1.91 -3.21 11.74
C ALA A 387 -0.73 -2.25 11.80
N PRO A 388 0.32 -2.41 10.99
CA PRO A 388 1.34 -1.38 10.90
C PRO A 388 0.67 -0.05 10.52
N GLU A 389 0.97 1.00 11.28
CA GLU A 389 0.45 2.38 11.11
C GLU A 389 1.01 3.06 9.85
N GLY A 390 1.23 2.31 8.76
CA GLY A 390 1.82 2.80 7.51
C GLY A 390 0.95 2.48 6.28
N PRO A 391 1.23 3.10 5.12
CA PRO A 391 0.48 2.93 3.87
C PRO A 391 0.77 1.58 3.17
N CYS A 392 0.62 0.48 3.90
CA CYS A 392 0.85 -0.88 3.42
C CYS A 392 -0.49 -1.58 3.12
N LEU A 393 -0.63 -2.09 1.90
CA LEU A 393 -1.87 -2.71 1.38
C LEU A 393 -2.33 -3.94 2.18
N SER A 394 -1.41 -4.62 2.86
CA SER A 394 -1.68 -5.91 3.51
C SER A 394 -2.08 -5.78 4.98
N GLY A 395 -1.76 -4.65 5.61
CA GLY A 395 -2.03 -4.39 7.03
C GLY A 395 -3.36 -3.70 7.30
N GLN A 396 -3.87 -2.90 6.36
CA GLN A 396 -5.07 -2.10 6.55
C GLN A 396 -6.28 -2.73 5.82
N SER A 397 -7.29 -3.14 6.57
CA SER A 397 -8.56 -3.65 6.02
C SER A 397 -9.43 -2.49 5.53
N ILE A 398 -9.15 -1.96 4.33
CA ILE A 398 -9.91 -0.86 3.73
C ILE A 398 -10.81 -1.39 2.62
N ASP A 399 -12.11 -1.08 2.68
CA ASP A 399 -13.06 -1.51 1.67
C ASP A 399 -12.71 -0.96 0.27
N PRO A 400 -12.88 -1.76 -0.81
CA PRO A 400 -12.68 -1.28 -2.17
C PRO A 400 -13.59 -0.09 -2.50
N CYS A 401 -13.01 0.95 -3.09
CA CYS A 401 -13.72 2.15 -3.54
C CYS A 401 -13.03 2.70 -4.79
N PRO A 402 -13.13 2.01 -5.94
CA PRO A 402 -12.43 2.41 -7.15
C PRO A 402 -13.03 3.70 -7.72
N SER A 403 -12.19 4.59 -8.27
CA SER A 403 -12.65 5.81 -8.93
C SER A 403 -12.49 5.73 -10.44
N GLN A 404 -13.62 5.62 -11.15
CA GLN A 404 -13.64 5.63 -12.61
C GLN A 404 -13.27 7.01 -13.20
N VAL A 405 -13.55 8.09 -12.46
CA VAL A 405 -13.22 9.46 -12.89
C VAL A 405 -11.70 9.63 -12.93
N PHE A 406 -11.01 9.26 -11.85
CA PHE A 406 -9.55 9.34 -11.79
C PHE A 406 -8.87 8.34 -12.73
N GLN A 407 -9.39 7.10 -12.87
CA GLN A 407 -8.88 6.13 -13.85
C GLN A 407 -8.90 6.68 -15.29
N LYS A 408 -10.02 7.30 -15.70
CA LYS A 408 -10.13 7.93 -17.02
C LYS A 408 -9.15 9.08 -17.19
N GLN A 409 -8.94 9.90 -16.15
CA GLN A 409 -8.01 11.02 -16.22
C GLN A 409 -6.54 10.56 -16.26
N VAL A 410 -6.18 9.52 -15.50
CA VAL A 410 -4.87 8.84 -15.59
C VAL A 410 -4.65 8.33 -17.01
N GLY A 411 -5.62 7.61 -17.58
CA GLY A 411 -5.55 7.09 -18.94
C GLY A 411 -5.29 8.18 -19.98
N LYS A 412 -6.14 9.22 -20.00
CA LYS A 412 -6.00 10.38 -20.90
C LYS A 412 -4.63 11.06 -20.80
N LEU A 413 -4.13 11.26 -19.58
CA LEU A 413 -2.86 11.96 -19.38
C LEU A 413 -1.67 11.13 -19.87
N LEU A 414 -1.67 9.81 -19.61
CA LEU A 414 -0.62 8.91 -20.09
C LEU A 414 -0.62 8.75 -21.62
N GLU A 415 -1.79 8.80 -22.24
CA GLU A 415 -1.91 8.76 -23.70
C GLU A 415 -1.43 10.06 -24.36
N SER A 416 -1.81 11.22 -23.80
CA SER A 416 -1.52 12.54 -24.38
C SER A 416 -0.12 13.07 -24.10
N ASP A 417 0.45 12.81 -22.93
CA ASP A 417 1.79 13.30 -22.54
C ASP A 417 2.79 12.14 -22.53
N GLU A 418 3.44 11.93 -23.68
CA GLU A 418 4.40 10.86 -23.85
C GLU A 418 5.64 10.96 -22.95
N PRO A 419 6.35 12.10 -22.85
CA PRO A 419 7.49 12.23 -21.95
C PRO A 419 7.16 11.90 -20.48
N LEU A 420 6.01 12.38 -19.99
CA LEU A 420 5.55 12.07 -18.64
C LEU A 420 5.28 10.56 -18.48
N ALA A 421 4.53 9.96 -19.42
CA ALA A 421 4.19 8.55 -19.37
C ALA A 421 5.44 7.66 -19.38
N THR A 422 6.38 7.95 -20.27
CA THR A 422 7.64 7.21 -20.38
C THR A 422 8.46 7.33 -19.10
N ALA A 423 8.66 8.54 -18.58
CA ALA A 423 9.44 8.74 -17.36
C ALA A 423 8.78 8.09 -16.13
N PHE A 424 7.46 8.22 -15.99
CA PHE A 424 6.70 7.60 -14.92
C PHE A 424 6.81 6.08 -14.95
N ILE A 425 6.45 5.44 -16.07
CA ILE A 425 6.44 3.98 -16.18
C ILE A 425 7.85 3.41 -16.07
N ASN A 426 8.85 4.08 -16.65
CA ASN A 426 10.25 3.66 -16.50
C ASN A 426 10.68 3.66 -15.03
N SER A 427 10.35 4.72 -14.28
CA SER A 427 10.62 4.78 -12.84
C SER A 427 9.83 3.75 -12.03
N LEU A 428 8.58 3.47 -12.41
CA LEU A 428 7.71 2.47 -11.80
C LEU A 428 8.30 1.05 -11.97
N LEU A 429 8.75 0.72 -13.18
CA LEU A 429 9.42 -0.56 -13.48
C LEU A 429 10.77 -0.67 -12.76
N ASN A 430 11.53 0.42 -12.64
CA ASN A 430 12.78 0.47 -11.86
C ASN A 430 12.51 0.14 -10.38
N GLN A 431 11.52 0.79 -9.76
CA GLN A 431 11.18 0.55 -8.36
C GLN A 431 10.60 -0.84 -8.13
N LEU A 432 9.85 -1.39 -9.10
CA LEU A 432 9.36 -2.77 -9.00
C LEU A 432 10.54 -3.74 -9.01
N ASN A 433 11.48 -3.56 -9.93
CA ASN A 433 12.66 -4.41 -10.01
C ASN A 433 13.46 -4.38 -8.71
N TRP A 434 13.71 -3.19 -8.17
CA TRP A 434 14.40 -3.00 -6.90
C TRP A 434 13.64 -3.67 -5.74
N ALA A 435 12.38 -3.31 -5.52
CA ALA A 435 11.58 -3.81 -4.39
C ALA A 435 11.42 -5.33 -4.43
N PHE A 436 11.24 -5.90 -5.63
CA PHE A 436 11.12 -7.34 -5.79
C PHE A 436 12.46 -8.07 -5.59
N SER A 437 13.57 -7.50 -6.07
CA SER A 437 14.91 -8.07 -5.86
C SER A 437 15.30 -8.09 -4.38
N GLU A 438 15.08 -6.97 -3.69
CA GLU A 438 15.28 -6.88 -2.23
C GLU A 438 14.41 -7.89 -1.49
N PHE A 439 13.13 -7.99 -1.86
CA PHE A 439 12.23 -8.97 -1.27
C PHE A 439 12.76 -10.41 -1.42
N ILE A 440 13.16 -10.81 -2.64
CA ILE A 440 13.68 -12.16 -2.89
C ILE A 440 15.01 -12.39 -2.17
N GLY A 441 15.92 -11.41 -2.17
CA GLY A 441 17.20 -11.50 -1.45
C GLY A 441 16.97 -11.74 0.05
N MET A 442 16.12 -10.92 0.67
CA MET A 442 15.75 -11.10 2.07
C MET A 442 15.07 -12.45 2.34
N LEU A 443 14.19 -12.88 1.44
CA LEU A 443 13.52 -14.18 1.57
C LEU A 443 14.50 -15.35 1.54
N GLN A 444 15.53 -15.27 0.69
CA GLN A 444 16.60 -16.26 0.59
C GLN A 444 17.49 -16.24 1.84
N GLU A 445 17.89 -15.06 2.32
CA GLU A 445 18.65 -14.92 3.56
C GLU A 445 17.89 -15.51 4.76
N LEU A 446 16.60 -15.19 4.89
CA LEU A 446 15.72 -15.74 5.92
C LEU A 446 15.66 -17.27 5.85
N LEU A 447 15.51 -17.84 4.66
CA LEU A 447 15.49 -19.29 4.47
C LEU A 447 16.84 -19.93 4.85
N CYS A 448 17.96 -19.31 4.47
CA CYS A 448 19.31 -19.76 4.85
C CYS A 448 19.52 -19.73 6.37
N GLN A 449 19.08 -18.67 7.05
CA GLN A 449 19.16 -18.59 8.52
C GLN A 449 18.33 -19.69 9.20
N VAL A 450 17.12 -19.96 8.69
CA VAL A 450 16.26 -21.05 9.19
C VAL A 450 16.94 -22.40 8.99
N LEU A 451 17.46 -22.67 7.78
CA LEU A 451 18.13 -23.94 7.45
C LEU A 451 19.39 -24.16 8.30
N ASN A 452 20.25 -23.15 8.44
CA ASN A 452 21.44 -23.23 9.27
C ASN A 452 21.12 -23.56 10.73
N ARG A 453 20.04 -22.99 11.29
CA ARG A 453 19.66 -23.23 12.69
C ARG A 453 18.97 -24.57 12.91
N VAL A 454 18.19 -25.05 11.94
CA VAL A 454 17.57 -26.39 11.97
C VAL A 454 18.63 -27.49 11.82
N ALA A 455 19.64 -27.28 10.98
CA ALA A 455 20.75 -28.22 10.78
C ALA A 455 21.72 -28.31 11.97
N CYS A 456 21.70 -27.34 12.90
CA CYS A 456 22.57 -27.29 14.09
C CYS A 456 21.90 -27.78 15.40
N ALA A 457 20.70 -28.35 15.35
CA ALA A 457 20.04 -28.83 16.57
C ALA A 457 20.82 -29.99 17.23
N PRO A 458 21.13 -29.92 18.55
CA PRO A 458 21.92 -30.95 19.22
C PRO A 458 21.12 -32.26 19.33
N GLY A 459 21.71 -33.35 18.84
CA GLY A 459 21.22 -34.70 19.08
C GLY A 459 21.22 -34.99 20.58
N ASN A 460 20.05 -35.38 21.11
CA ASN A 460 19.89 -35.76 22.51
C ASN A 460 20.54 -37.14 22.72
N GLY A 461 21.76 -37.17 23.25
CA GLY A 461 22.48 -38.40 23.55
C GLY A 461 23.62 -38.15 24.53
N ASN A 462 23.54 -38.80 25.69
CA ASN A 462 24.47 -38.66 26.80
C ASN A 462 25.95 -38.85 26.40
N GLY A 463 26.80 -37.93 26.84
CA GLY A 463 28.23 -38.19 27.08
C GLY A 463 29.20 -37.69 26.01
N THR A 464 29.82 -36.55 26.30
CA THR A 464 31.20 -36.19 25.92
C THR A 464 31.62 -36.35 24.46
N THR A 465 31.25 -35.39 23.61
CA THR A 465 32.14 -34.54 22.78
C THR A 465 31.24 -33.74 21.84
N ILE A 466 31.31 -32.41 21.94
CA ILE A 466 30.56 -31.50 21.06
C ILE A 466 31.28 -31.49 19.71
N GLY A 467 30.80 -32.30 18.76
CA GLY A 467 31.22 -32.25 17.36
C GLY A 467 30.46 -31.18 16.59
N PRO A 468 31.08 -30.51 15.61
CA PRO A 468 30.42 -29.46 14.85
C PRO A 468 29.46 -30.13 13.83
N GLY A 469 28.23 -29.62 13.73
CA GLY A 469 27.14 -30.24 12.95
C GLY A 469 27.48 -30.45 11.47
N CYS A 470 26.81 -31.38 10.80
CA CYS A 470 27.16 -31.91 9.47
C CYS A 470 27.43 -30.84 8.39
N PHE A 471 26.84 -29.64 8.50
CA PHE A 471 27.07 -28.54 7.56
C PHE A 471 28.43 -27.84 7.74
N SER A 472 28.92 -27.74 8.98
CA SER A 472 30.25 -27.17 9.29
C SER A 472 31.41 -27.99 8.73
N HIS A 473 31.21 -29.30 8.52
CA HIS A 473 32.20 -30.19 7.95
C HIS A 473 32.34 -30.01 6.43
N VAL A 474 31.27 -29.57 5.76
CA VAL A 474 31.26 -29.28 4.32
C VAL A 474 31.83 -27.90 4.03
N VAL A 475 31.57 -26.92 4.90
CA VAL A 475 32.09 -25.55 4.78
C VAL A 475 33.60 -25.46 5.09
N ASN A 476 34.14 -26.36 5.90
CA ASN A 476 35.57 -26.39 6.26
C ASN A 476 36.44 -27.26 5.34
N LEU A 477 35.90 -27.78 4.22
CA LEU A 477 36.71 -28.39 3.18
C LEU A 477 37.23 -27.28 2.27
N ASP A 478 38.48 -26.85 2.49
CA ASP A 478 39.22 -25.99 1.56
C ASP A 478 39.41 -26.74 0.24
N ILE A 479 38.47 -26.56 -0.69
CA ILE A 479 38.57 -27.06 -2.06
C ILE A 479 39.08 -25.89 -2.92
N SER A 480 40.40 -25.85 -3.10
CA SER A 480 41.06 -24.95 -4.04
C SER A 480 40.52 -25.20 -5.46
N ASP A 481 39.95 -24.13 -6.06
CA ASP A 481 39.40 -23.95 -7.42
C ASP A 481 37.96 -23.35 -7.44
N LEU A 482 37.34 -23.13 -6.27
CA LEU A 482 35.96 -22.63 -6.15
C LEU A 482 35.81 -21.11 -5.94
N GLU A 483 36.90 -20.33 -5.97
CA GLU A 483 36.91 -18.89 -5.64
C GLU A 483 36.15 -17.96 -6.62
N SER A 484 35.53 -18.49 -7.69
CA SER A 484 34.93 -17.68 -8.77
C SER A 484 33.46 -17.97 -9.10
N VAL A 485 32.76 -18.79 -8.31
CA VAL A 485 31.33 -19.09 -8.54
C VAL A 485 30.52 -18.61 -7.35
N ASP A 486 29.58 -17.67 -7.57
CA ASP A 486 28.65 -17.19 -6.54
C ASP A 486 28.04 -18.38 -5.79
N HIS A 487 28.49 -18.60 -4.54
CA HIS A 487 28.25 -19.85 -3.82
C HIS A 487 26.78 -20.09 -3.44
N PHE A 488 25.95 -19.05 -3.45
CA PHE A 488 24.58 -19.07 -2.91
C PHE A 488 23.56 -19.89 -3.73
N PRO A 489 23.46 -19.75 -5.06
CA PRO A 489 22.50 -20.51 -5.87
C PRO A 489 22.82 -22.03 -5.91
N MET A 490 24.12 -22.38 -5.92
CA MET A 490 24.55 -23.78 -5.85
C MET A 490 24.30 -24.37 -4.46
N LEU A 491 24.55 -23.63 -3.37
CA LEU A 491 24.24 -24.09 -2.01
C LEU A 491 22.75 -24.30 -1.77
N ALA A 492 21.86 -23.46 -2.33
CA ALA A 492 20.42 -23.65 -2.25
C ALA A 492 19.94 -24.90 -3.04
N ALA A 493 20.52 -25.13 -4.22
CA ALA A 493 20.24 -26.33 -5.02
C ALA A 493 20.77 -27.61 -4.35
N VAL A 494 22.00 -27.57 -3.80
CA VAL A 494 22.63 -28.67 -3.07
C VAL A 494 21.92 -28.93 -1.73
N ALA A 495 21.42 -27.91 -1.04
CA ALA A 495 20.59 -28.06 0.15
C ALA A 495 19.23 -28.70 -0.18
N GLY A 496 18.61 -28.32 -1.30
CA GLY A 496 17.38 -28.97 -1.79
C GLY A 496 17.59 -30.43 -2.17
N VAL A 497 18.72 -30.73 -2.81
CA VAL A 497 19.15 -32.11 -3.15
C VAL A 497 19.50 -32.90 -1.89
N LEU A 498 20.21 -32.32 -0.91
CA LEU A 498 20.53 -32.94 0.38
C LEU A 498 19.27 -33.18 1.22
N LEU A 499 18.30 -32.26 1.23
CA LEU A 499 16.99 -32.49 1.87
C LEU A 499 16.22 -33.64 1.21
N GLY A 500 16.30 -33.77 -0.13
CA GLY A 500 15.72 -34.90 -0.87
C GLY A 500 16.47 -36.22 -0.64
N LEU A 501 17.80 -36.19 -0.56
CA LEU A 501 18.68 -37.34 -0.35
C LEU A 501 18.78 -37.80 1.11
N LEU A 502 18.46 -36.95 2.08
CA LEU A 502 18.31 -37.31 3.51
C LEU A 502 16.90 -37.81 3.84
N THR A 503 15.96 -37.75 2.89
CA THR A 503 14.61 -38.34 2.98
C THR A 503 14.39 -39.69 2.26
N PRO A 504 15.33 -40.66 2.29
CA PRO A 504 14.98 -42.02 1.86
C PRO A 504 15.33 -43.13 2.88
N GLU A 505 15.18 -42.95 4.19
CA GLU A 505 15.29 -44.08 5.15
C GLU A 505 14.27 -44.05 6.32
N VAL A 506 12.99 -43.80 6.04
CA VAL A 506 11.91 -44.19 6.98
C VAL A 506 10.83 -44.95 6.22
N LYS A 507 11.15 -46.18 5.82
CA LYS A 507 10.16 -47.21 5.49
C LYS A 507 10.14 -48.25 6.60
N SER A 508 9.49 -47.94 7.72
CA SER A 508 8.71 -48.92 8.48
C SER A 508 7.91 -48.22 9.59
N GLU A 509 6.64 -48.60 9.68
CA GLU A 509 5.67 -48.32 10.74
C GLU A 509 4.86 -47.00 10.68
N LYS A 510 3.67 -47.15 10.07
CA LYS A 510 2.41 -46.40 10.26
C LYS A 510 2.40 -44.88 9.93
N ASN A 511 1.98 -44.59 8.69
CA ASN A 511 1.21 -43.41 8.23
C ASN A 511 1.44 -42.06 8.94
N GLN A 512 2.62 -41.45 8.76
CA GLN A 512 2.80 -40.01 8.96
C GLN A 512 3.88 -39.46 8.02
N PRO A 513 3.68 -38.32 7.32
CA PRO A 513 4.72 -37.77 6.44
C PRO A 513 5.93 -37.26 7.26
N PRO A 514 7.17 -37.49 6.79
CA PRO A 514 8.40 -37.23 7.56
C PRO A 514 8.60 -35.75 7.97
N ALA A 515 8.04 -34.80 7.21
CA ALA A 515 8.05 -33.38 7.59
C ALA A 515 7.31 -33.11 8.91
N LYS A 516 6.26 -33.89 9.23
CA LYS A 516 5.56 -33.77 10.52
C LYS A 516 6.33 -34.39 11.67
N ALA A 517 7.18 -35.40 11.44
CA ALA A 517 7.93 -36.07 12.51
C ALA A 517 9.08 -35.19 13.04
N ILE A 518 9.80 -34.51 12.14
CA ILE A 518 10.88 -33.57 12.52
C ILE A 518 10.31 -32.39 13.34
N PHE A 519 9.14 -31.86 12.95
CA PHE A 519 8.47 -30.79 13.69
C PHE A 519 7.68 -31.26 14.92
N LYS A 520 7.21 -32.51 14.99
CA LYS A 520 6.54 -33.07 16.18
C LYS A 520 7.52 -33.41 17.30
N VAL A 521 8.78 -33.73 16.95
CA VAL A 521 9.89 -33.81 17.92
C VAL A 521 10.32 -32.40 18.38
N ALA A 522 10.31 -31.41 17.48
CA ALA A 522 10.53 -30.00 17.85
C ALA A 522 9.35 -29.36 18.63
N GLY A 523 8.15 -29.94 18.57
CA GLY A 523 6.95 -29.46 19.27
C GLY A 523 6.96 -29.62 20.79
N ARG A 524 8.01 -30.22 21.38
CA ARG A 524 8.17 -30.33 22.85
C ARG A 524 9.20 -29.38 23.45
N THR A 525 9.92 -28.63 22.62
CA THR A 525 10.82 -27.56 23.06
C THR A 525 10.83 -26.52 21.96
N HIS A 526 10.06 -25.44 22.11
CA HIS A 526 10.09 -24.28 21.19
C HIS A 526 11.55 -23.90 20.88
N PRO A 527 12.10 -24.20 19.69
CA PRO A 527 13.23 -23.43 19.21
C PRO A 527 12.56 -22.15 18.69
N GLN A 528 12.44 -21.14 19.56
CA GLN A 528 12.19 -19.79 19.06
C GLN A 528 13.36 -19.47 18.14
N VAL A 529 13.14 -19.65 16.82
CA VAL A 529 14.08 -19.19 15.81
C VAL A 529 14.06 -17.67 15.96
N PHE A 530 15.02 -17.12 16.70
CA PHE A 530 15.19 -15.68 16.86
C PHE A 530 15.72 -15.10 15.54
N ILE A 531 14.82 -14.99 14.56
CA ILE A 531 14.97 -14.05 13.45
C ILE A 531 14.61 -12.68 14.01
N GLU A 532 15.39 -11.65 13.71
CA GLU A 532 15.04 -10.31 14.16
C GLU A 532 13.69 -9.90 13.54
N SER A 533 12.69 -9.59 14.39
CA SER A 533 11.35 -9.13 13.93
C SER A 533 11.44 -7.92 12.99
N ARG A 534 12.53 -7.14 13.05
CA ARG A 534 12.81 -6.05 12.12
C ARG A 534 13.03 -6.54 10.69
N GLU A 535 13.85 -7.57 10.48
CA GLU A 535 14.16 -8.12 9.15
C GLU A 535 12.90 -8.70 8.49
N LEU A 536 12.09 -9.42 9.27
CA LEU A 536 10.80 -9.95 8.80
C LEU A 536 9.84 -8.83 8.35
N LYS A 537 9.75 -7.74 9.12
CA LYS A 537 8.92 -6.58 8.76
C LYS A 537 9.42 -5.86 7.51
N ILE A 538 10.73 -5.72 7.35
CA ILE A 538 11.31 -5.11 6.13
C ILE A 538 11.02 -6.02 4.92
N CYS A 539 11.19 -7.35 5.05
CA CYS A 539 10.85 -8.31 4.01
C CYS A 539 9.38 -8.21 3.60
N ALA A 540 8.45 -8.20 4.56
CA ALA A 540 7.02 -7.98 4.30
C ALA A 540 6.74 -6.62 3.65
N THR A 541 7.47 -5.57 4.04
CA THR A 541 7.35 -4.24 3.44
C THR A 541 7.80 -4.23 1.98
N CYS A 542 8.93 -4.88 1.64
CA CYS A 542 9.39 -5.01 0.25
C CYS A 542 8.39 -5.81 -0.61
N PHE A 543 7.80 -6.87 -0.05
CA PHE A 543 6.71 -7.59 -0.70
C PHE A 543 5.50 -6.69 -1.00
N ASP A 544 5.04 -5.93 0.01
CA ASP A 544 3.90 -5.02 -0.11
C ASP A 544 4.17 -3.88 -1.12
N LEU A 545 5.40 -3.36 -1.15
CA LEU A 545 5.84 -2.38 -2.14
C LEU A 545 5.79 -2.97 -3.55
N ALA A 546 6.42 -4.13 -3.78
CA ALA A 546 6.40 -4.81 -5.09
C ALA A 546 4.95 -5.09 -5.57
N LEU A 547 4.10 -5.58 -4.67
CA LEU A 547 2.68 -5.80 -4.93
C LEU A 547 1.96 -4.50 -5.32
N SER A 548 2.20 -3.41 -4.58
CA SER A 548 1.56 -2.11 -4.84
C SER A 548 1.95 -1.55 -6.22
N LEU A 549 3.21 -1.70 -6.61
CA LEU A 549 3.72 -1.26 -7.92
C LEU A 549 3.11 -2.09 -9.06
N LEU A 550 2.97 -3.41 -8.86
CA LEU A 550 2.27 -4.29 -9.81
C LEU A 550 0.79 -3.92 -9.97
N ARG A 551 0.10 -3.52 -8.89
CA ARG A 551 -1.30 -3.05 -8.97
C ARG A 551 -1.45 -1.74 -9.73
N VAL A 552 -0.46 -0.83 -9.64
CA VAL A 552 -0.43 0.37 -10.48
C VAL A 552 -0.15 0.00 -11.94
N LEU A 553 0.79 -0.92 -12.21
CA LEU A 553 1.03 -1.41 -13.57
C LEU A 553 -0.21 -2.07 -14.17
N GLU A 554 -0.94 -2.88 -13.39
CA GLU A 554 -2.20 -3.50 -13.80
C GLU A 554 -3.24 -2.44 -14.20
N MET A 555 -3.37 -1.36 -13.41
CA MET A 555 -4.23 -0.24 -13.79
C MET A 555 -3.78 0.37 -15.12
N VAL A 556 -2.48 0.68 -15.28
CA VAL A 556 -1.95 1.34 -16.48
C VAL A 556 -2.17 0.50 -17.73
N THR A 557 -1.97 -0.83 -17.67
CA THR A 557 -2.21 -1.70 -18.84
C THR A 557 -3.68 -1.77 -19.25
N VAL A 558 -4.61 -1.44 -18.35
CA VAL A 558 -6.05 -1.39 -18.65
C VAL A 558 -6.51 0.00 -19.07
N VAL A 559 -6.06 1.06 -18.40
CA VAL A 559 -6.54 2.44 -18.64
C VAL A 559 -5.78 3.19 -19.74
N ALA A 560 -4.55 2.78 -20.03
CA ALA A 560 -3.70 3.35 -21.08
C ALA A 560 -2.88 2.26 -21.81
N PRO A 561 -3.53 1.22 -22.38
CA PRO A 561 -2.84 0.11 -23.03
C PRO A 561 -1.89 0.59 -24.14
N GLN A 562 -2.24 1.68 -24.82
CA GLN A 562 -1.47 2.26 -25.93
C GLN A 562 -0.05 2.64 -25.57
N VAL A 563 0.27 2.87 -24.29
CA VAL A 563 1.65 3.12 -23.89
C VAL A 563 2.54 1.90 -24.15
N PHE A 564 1.98 0.69 -24.05
CA PHE A 564 2.66 -0.58 -24.36
C PHE A 564 2.30 -1.13 -25.75
N THR A 565 1.09 -0.88 -26.24
CA THR A 565 0.57 -1.54 -27.46
C THR A 565 0.75 -0.73 -28.74
N ASN A 566 0.99 0.59 -28.67
CA ASN A 566 1.16 1.41 -29.86
C ASN A 566 2.63 1.48 -30.33
N ALA A 567 2.95 0.76 -31.41
CA ALA A 567 4.28 0.74 -32.02
C ALA A 567 4.74 2.09 -32.59
N THR A 568 3.84 3.06 -32.80
CA THR A 568 4.25 4.39 -33.28
C THR A 568 4.89 5.25 -32.19
N ARG A 569 4.77 4.84 -30.92
CA ARG A 569 5.38 5.53 -29.78
C ARG A 569 6.83 5.05 -29.59
N PRO A 570 7.84 5.93 -29.63
CA PRO A 570 9.25 5.55 -29.53
C PRO A 570 9.61 4.72 -28.29
N SER A 571 8.96 4.96 -27.14
CA SER A 571 9.28 4.21 -25.92
C SER A 571 8.49 2.91 -25.75
N SER A 572 7.55 2.60 -26.64
CA SER A 572 6.59 1.51 -26.41
C SER A 572 7.25 0.13 -26.36
N ASP A 573 8.12 -0.19 -27.32
CA ASP A 573 8.79 -1.51 -27.38
C ASP A 573 9.67 -1.77 -26.17
N LEU A 574 10.40 -0.74 -25.76
CA LEU A 574 11.24 -0.75 -24.59
C LEU A 574 10.44 -0.98 -23.30
N LEU A 575 9.38 -0.20 -23.08
CA LEU A 575 8.55 -0.32 -21.87
C LEU A 575 7.87 -1.70 -21.82
N LEU A 576 7.36 -2.18 -22.95
CA LEU A 576 6.77 -3.51 -23.09
C LEU A 576 7.79 -4.61 -22.78
N SER A 577 8.97 -4.54 -23.40
CA SER A 577 10.08 -5.48 -23.16
C SER A 577 10.42 -5.58 -21.67
N ARG A 578 10.61 -4.44 -21.01
CA ARG A 578 10.96 -4.39 -19.59
C ARG A 578 9.84 -4.93 -18.71
N LEU A 579 8.59 -4.64 -19.05
CA LEU A 579 7.44 -5.17 -18.34
C LEU A 579 7.36 -6.70 -18.47
N CYS A 580 7.48 -7.24 -19.68
CA CYS A 580 7.51 -8.70 -19.91
C CYS A 580 8.62 -9.40 -19.12
N GLN A 581 9.83 -8.84 -19.13
CA GLN A 581 10.95 -9.34 -18.35
C GLN A 581 10.63 -9.41 -16.84
N LEU A 582 10.12 -8.31 -16.26
CA LEU A 582 9.78 -8.27 -14.83
C LEU A 582 8.64 -9.21 -14.47
N LEU A 583 7.60 -9.32 -15.31
CA LEU A 583 6.51 -10.26 -15.08
C LEU A 583 7.02 -11.71 -15.07
N CYS A 584 7.89 -12.07 -16.01
CA CYS A 584 8.51 -13.40 -16.05
C CYS A 584 9.39 -13.67 -14.82
N GLN A 585 10.18 -12.68 -14.38
CA GLN A 585 10.98 -12.80 -13.16
C GLN A 585 10.12 -13.03 -11.91
N VAL A 586 9.02 -12.27 -11.76
CA VAL A 586 8.08 -12.46 -10.64
C VAL A 586 7.43 -13.83 -10.72
N LEU A 587 6.92 -14.23 -11.89
CA LEU A 587 6.31 -15.55 -12.10
C LEU A 587 7.26 -16.69 -11.75
N ASN A 588 8.49 -16.67 -12.25
CA ASN A 588 9.42 -17.77 -12.03
C ASN A 588 9.88 -17.92 -10.56
N ARG A 589 9.80 -16.85 -9.76
CA ARG A 589 10.19 -16.87 -8.34
C ARG A 589 9.03 -17.15 -7.40
N VAL A 590 7.81 -16.77 -7.79
CA VAL A 590 6.60 -16.92 -6.96
C VAL A 590 5.79 -18.16 -7.37
N ALA A 591 5.67 -18.42 -8.67
CA ALA A 591 4.99 -19.59 -9.25
C ALA A 591 6.02 -20.65 -9.68
N CYS A 592 6.48 -21.46 -8.71
CA CYS A 592 7.27 -22.66 -9.03
C CYS A 592 6.35 -23.88 -9.17
N ALA A 593 6.21 -24.37 -10.40
CA ALA A 593 5.53 -25.63 -10.67
C ALA A 593 6.33 -26.81 -10.10
N PRO A 594 5.70 -27.85 -9.51
CA PRO A 594 6.37 -29.11 -9.24
C PRO A 594 6.82 -29.72 -10.58
N GLY A 595 8.10 -30.06 -10.70
CA GLY A 595 8.65 -30.62 -11.94
C GLY A 595 7.91 -31.89 -12.39
N ASN A 596 7.70 -32.03 -13.69
CA ASN A 596 7.28 -33.29 -14.30
C ASN A 596 8.32 -34.36 -13.92
N GLY A 597 7.86 -35.56 -13.53
CA GLY A 597 8.64 -36.66 -12.93
C GLY A 597 9.78 -37.28 -13.75
N ASN A 598 10.38 -36.54 -14.69
CA ASN A 598 11.50 -36.98 -15.51
C ASN A 598 12.83 -36.46 -14.95
N GLY A 599 13.16 -36.82 -13.69
CA GLY A 599 14.53 -36.87 -13.15
C GLY A 599 15.41 -35.62 -13.19
N THR A 600 14.93 -34.49 -13.69
CA THR A 600 15.71 -33.26 -13.86
C THR A 600 14.92 -32.08 -13.29
N THR A 601 15.45 -31.58 -12.18
CA THR A 601 15.25 -30.25 -11.57
C THR A 601 14.08 -30.03 -10.58
N ILE A 602 14.51 -29.89 -9.32
CA ILE A 602 14.18 -28.89 -8.29
C ILE A 602 12.76 -28.96 -7.71
N GLY A 603 12.68 -29.24 -6.40
CA GLY A 603 11.46 -29.22 -5.59
C GLY A 603 10.81 -27.82 -5.49
N PRO A 604 9.85 -27.62 -4.56
CA PRO A 604 9.15 -26.34 -4.44
C PRO A 604 10.14 -25.16 -4.37
N GLY A 605 9.85 -24.03 -5.02
CA GLY A 605 10.71 -22.86 -4.94
C GLY A 605 10.89 -22.35 -3.51
N CYS A 606 11.93 -21.56 -3.26
CA CYS A 606 12.19 -20.92 -1.96
C CYS A 606 10.96 -20.19 -1.41
N PHE A 607 10.19 -19.52 -2.29
CA PHE A 607 8.96 -18.81 -1.93
C PHE A 607 7.88 -19.75 -1.38
N SER A 608 7.63 -20.88 -2.04
CA SER A 608 6.64 -21.85 -1.58
C SER A 608 7.00 -22.43 -0.22
N HIS A 609 8.29 -22.65 0.04
CA HIS A 609 8.77 -23.09 1.35
C HIS A 609 8.46 -22.06 2.44
N VAL A 610 8.82 -20.79 2.24
CA VAL A 610 8.62 -19.76 3.28
C VAL A 610 7.14 -19.50 3.56
N VAL A 611 6.30 -19.42 2.53
CA VAL A 611 4.84 -19.25 2.72
C VAL A 611 4.24 -20.39 3.55
N ASN A 612 4.75 -21.61 3.37
CA ASN A 612 4.30 -22.80 4.09
C ASN A 612 4.81 -22.88 5.55
N LEU A 613 5.83 -22.09 5.92
CA LEU A 613 6.36 -22.06 7.29
C LEU A 613 5.47 -21.26 8.26
N ASP A 614 4.45 -20.54 7.77
CA ASP A 614 3.50 -19.75 8.57
C ASP A 614 4.21 -18.86 9.63
N ILE A 615 5.29 -18.18 9.23
CA ILE A 615 6.13 -17.32 10.10
C ILE A 615 5.37 -16.04 10.50
N SER A 616 5.37 -15.71 11.79
CA SER A 616 4.81 -14.44 12.32
C SER A 616 5.53 -13.23 11.71
N ASP A 617 4.83 -12.10 11.52
CA ASP A 617 5.29 -10.91 10.77
C ASP A 617 5.40 -11.08 9.23
N LEU A 618 5.32 -12.29 8.67
CA LEU A 618 5.27 -12.53 7.20
C LEU A 618 3.87 -12.95 6.71
N GLU A 619 2.82 -12.61 7.44
CA GLU A 619 1.45 -13.04 7.11
C GLU A 619 0.95 -12.50 5.75
N SER A 620 1.38 -11.29 5.38
CA SER A 620 1.04 -10.66 4.10
C SER A 620 1.63 -11.41 2.89
N VAL A 621 2.77 -12.06 3.07
CA VAL A 621 3.53 -12.74 2.01
C VAL A 621 2.84 -14.04 1.63
N ASP A 622 2.23 -14.07 0.46
CA ASP A 622 1.53 -15.24 -0.07
C ASP A 622 1.48 -15.22 -1.61
N HIS A 623 1.25 -16.37 -2.23
CA HIS A 623 1.12 -16.52 -3.68
C HIS A 623 -0.06 -15.71 -4.22
N PHE A 624 -1.21 -15.72 -3.52
CA PHE A 624 -2.45 -15.14 -4.01
C PHE A 624 -2.33 -13.67 -4.44
N PRO A 625 -1.95 -12.72 -3.55
CA PRO A 625 -2.00 -11.30 -3.89
C PRO A 625 -1.03 -10.93 -5.02
N MET A 626 0.17 -11.52 -5.02
CA MET A 626 1.23 -11.26 -6.00
C MET A 626 0.86 -11.82 -7.38
N LEU A 627 0.48 -13.10 -7.45
CA LEU A 627 0.09 -13.72 -8.72
C LEU A 627 -1.19 -13.13 -9.28
N ALA A 628 -2.12 -12.68 -8.43
CA ALA A 628 -3.34 -12.00 -8.90
C ALA A 628 -3.01 -10.67 -9.59
N ALA A 629 -2.03 -9.91 -9.09
CA ALA A 629 -1.58 -8.68 -9.73
C ALA A 629 -0.92 -8.98 -11.08
N VAL A 630 -0.03 -9.98 -11.13
CA VAL A 630 0.63 -10.40 -12.38
C VAL A 630 -0.38 -10.89 -13.42
N ALA A 631 -1.33 -11.74 -13.02
CA ALA A 631 -2.41 -12.20 -13.90
C ALA A 631 -3.22 -11.02 -14.45
N GLY A 632 -3.53 -10.03 -13.60
CA GLY A 632 -4.18 -8.80 -14.03
C GLY A 632 -3.41 -8.01 -15.07
N VAL A 633 -2.09 -7.83 -14.89
CA VAL A 633 -1.22 -7.16 -15.88
C VAL A 633 -1.23 -7.91 -17.21
N LEU A 634 -1.04 -9.23 -17.18
CA LEU A 634 -1.06 -10.08 -18.38
C LEU A 634 -2.39 -10.00 -19.11
N LEU A 635 -3.51 -10.09 -18.38
CA LEU A 635 -4.85 -9.94 -18.97
C LEU A 635 -5.04 -8.56 -19.58
N GLY A 636 -4.60 -7.49 -18.91
CA GLY A 636 -4.66 -6.12 -19.45
C GLY A 636 -3.94 -5.98 -20.79
N LEU A 637 -2.76 -6.60 -20.92
CA LEU A 637 -1.95 -6.56 -22.14
C LEU A 637 -2.49 -7.47 -23.27
N LEU A 638 -2.90 -8.69 -22.94
CA LEU A 638 -3.18 -9.75 -23.94
C LEU A 638 -4.66 -9.81 -24.35
N THR A 639 -5.60 -9.40 -23.49
CA THR A 639 -7.04 -9.47 -23.82
C THR A 639 -7.39 -8.79 -25.15
N PRO A 640 -6.81 -7.62 -25.52
CA PRO A 640 -7.04 -7.02 -26.83
C PRO A 640 -6.59 -7.91 -28.01
N GLU A 641 -5.47 -8.63 -27.88
CA GLU A 641 -4.97 -9.52 -28.92
C GLU A 641 -5.79 -10.81 -29.02
N VAL A 642 -6.13 -11.42 -27.88
CA VAL A 642 -6.92 -12.67 -27.78
C VAL A 642 -8.31 -12.51 -28.41
N LYS A 643 -8.95 -11.36 -28.20
CA LYS A 643 -10.29 -11.07 -28.74
C LYS A 643 -10.29 -10.72 -30.23
N SER A 644 -9.13 -10.45 -30.83
CA SER A 644 -9.03 -10.08 -32.23
C SER A 644 -9.02 -11.33 -33.12
N GLU A 645 -10.08 -11.54 -33.90
CA GLU A 645 -10.15 -12.66 -34.86
C GLU A 645 -8.98 -12.67 -35.86
N LYS A 646 -8.44 -11.50 -36.20
CA LYS A 646 -7.30 -11.35 -37.11
C LYS A 646 -5.99 -11.93 -36.58
N ASN A 647 -5.89 -12.10 -35.26
CA ASN A 647 -4.68 -12.51 -34.58
C ASN A 647 -4.66 -14.01 -34.26
N GLN A 648 -5.68 -14.77 -34.69
CA GLN A 648 -5.73 -16.20 -34.37
C GLN A 648 -4.52 -16.95 -34.92
N PRO A 649 -3.94 -17.87 -34.14
CA PRO A 649 -2.80 -18.66 -34.60
C PRO A 649 -3.20 -19.48 -35.84
N PRO A 650 -2.30 -19.58 -36.84
CA PRO A 650 -2.57 -20.34 -38.06
C PRO A 650 -2.88 -21.80 -37.76
N ALA A 651 -3.70 -22.43 -38.61
CA ALA A 651 -3.96 -23.87 -38.52
C ALA A 651 -2.63 -24.64 -38.67
N LYS A 652 -2.46 -25.74 -37.90
CA LYS A 652 -1.24 -26.57 -37.90
C LYS A 652 -0.76 -26.84 -39.34
N GLY A 653 0.45 -26.39 -39.67
CA GLY A 653 1.10 -26.61 -40.97
C GLY A 653 0.95 -25.49 -42.01
N SER A 654 0.29 -24.37 -41.69
CA SER A 654 0.28 -23.17 -42.53
C SER A 654 1.39 -22.18 -42.14
N PRO A 655 1.98 -21.43 -43.11
CA PRO A 655 3.08 -20.52 -42.83
C PRO A 655 2.64 -19.38 -41.91
N VAL A 656 3.46 -19.08 -40.90
CA VAL A 656 3.22 -17.97 -39.96
C VAL A 656 3.33 -16.65 -40.73
N SER A 657 2.22 -15.93 -40.86
CA SER A 657 2.19 -14.63 -41.53
C SER A 657 2.73 -13.50 -40.64
N SER A 658 2.35 -13.48 -39.36
CA SER A 658 2.85 -12.54 -38.35
C SER A 658 2.37 -12.93 -36.95
N VAL A 659 3.26 -12.95 -35.96
CA VAL A 659 2.88 -13.12 -34.55
C VAL A 659 2.36 -11.78 -34.01
N PRO A 660 1.30 -11.75 -33.20
CA PRO A 660 0.85 -10.53 -32.53
C PRO A 660 1.94 -9.95 -31.63
N ARG A 661 2.12 -8.62 -31.65
CA ARG A 661 3.28 -7.93 -31.04
C ARG A 661 3.46 -8.22 -29.55
N ILE A 662 2.39 -8.19 -28.75
CA ILE A 662 2.49 -8.45 -27.30
C ILE A 662 2.79 -9.91 -27.03
N THR A 663 2.09 -10.80 -27.76
CA THR A 663 2.34 -12.24 -27.74
C THR A 663 3.80 -12.56 -28.09
N GLU A 664 4.34 -11.95 -29.14
CA GLU A 664 5.74 -12.08 -29.56
C GLU A 664 6.70 -11.57 -28.49
N ALA A 665 6.44 -10.40 -27.89
CA ALA A 665 7.27 -9.83 -26.85
C ALA A 665 7.38 -10.71 -25.59
N ILE A 666 6.27 -11.36 -25.19
CA ILE A 666 6.24 -12.29 -24.05
C ILE A 666 6.93 -13.61 -24.40
N LEU A 667 6.60 -14.22 -25.55
CA LEU A 667 7.15 -15.53 -25.92
C LEU A 667 8.64 -15.47 -26.29
N SER A 668 9.12 -14.32 -26.77
CA SER A 668 10.53 -14.08 -27.05
C SER A 668 11.33 -13.73 -25.80
N GLU A 669 10.69 -13.54 -24.64
CA GLU A 669 11.40 -13.24 -23.40
C GLU A 669 12.14 -14.51 -22.91
N PRO A 670 13.48 -14.48 -22.72
CA PRO A 670 14.26 -15.69 -22.44
C PRO A 670 13.89 -16.38 -21.13
N SER A 671 13.37 -15.60 -20.18
CA SER A 671 12.91 -16.10 -18.89
C SER A 671 11.46 -16.61 -18.92
N PHE A 672 10.76 -16.55 -20.05
CA PHE A 672 9.37 -16.99 -20.12
C PHE A 672 9.24 -18.51 -19.91
N GLN A 673 8.40 -18.90 -18.95
CA GLN A 673 8.07 -20.30 -18.68
C GLN A 673 6.56 -20.48 -18.65
N ILE A 674 6.01 -21.20 -19.64
CA ILE A 674 4.57 -21.48 -19.71
C ILE A 674 4.07 -22.27 -18.48
N GLY A 675 4.94 -23.10 -17.89
CA GLY A 675 4.66 -23.86 -16.67
C GLY A 675 4.26 -22.99 -15.48
N SER A 676 4.86 -21.79 -15.35
CA SER A 676 4.48 -20.84 -14.32
C SER A 676 3.05 -20.33 -14.50
N LEU A 677 2.53 -20.25 -15.73
CA LEU A 677 1.13 -19.88 -15.99
C LEU A 677 0.16 -21.03 -15.70
N TYR A 678 0.55 -22.29 -15.95
CA TYR A 678 -0.26 -23.44 -15.55
C TYR A 678 -0.41 -23.54 -14.02
N PHE A 679 0.61 -23.15 -13.27
CA PHE A 679 0.55 -23.08 -11.80
C PHE A 679 -0.58 -22.17 -11.31
N LEU A 680 -0.88 -21.05 -11.98
CA LEU A 680 -1.99 -20.15 -11.60
C LEU A 680 -3.36 -20.86 -11.65
N LEU A 681 -3.49 -21.89 -12.49
CA LEU A 681 -4.70 -22.66 -12.72
C LEU A 681 -4.74 -23.97 -11.91
N GLY A 682 -3.65 -24.34 -11.23
CA GLY A 682 -3.53 -25.58 -10.47
C GLY A 682 -2.78 -26.71 -11.18
N GLY A 683 -2.23 -26.47 -12.37
CA GLY A 683 -1.44 -27.43 -13.14
C GLY A 683 -1.87 -27.55 -14.61
N PRO A 684 -1.11 -28.30 -15.42
CA PRO A 684 -1.39 -28.47 -16.85
C PRO A 684 -2.70 -29.24 -17.12
N GLU A 685 -3.10 -30.16 -16.25
CA GLU A 685 -4.34 -30.93 -16.43
C GLU A 685 -5.61 -30.06 -16.25
N ALA A 686 -5.52 -28.96 -15.49
CA ALA A 686 -6.66 -28.12 -15.14
C ALA A 686 -7.14 -27.16 -16.26
N TYR A 687 -6.38 -27.00 -17.35
CA TYR A 687 -6.75 -26.10 -18.46
C TYR A 687 -7.40 -26.82 -19.67
N GLU A 688 -7.27 -28.16 -19.75
CA GLU A 688 -7.72 -28.99 -20.89
C GLU A 688 -9.18 -29.44 -20.82
N GLU A 689 -9.83 -29.44 -19.65
CA GLU A 689 -11.25 -29.81 -19.56
C GLU A 689 -12.16 -28.79 -20.28
N GLY A 690 -12.64 -29.22 -21.44
CA GLY A 690 -13.89 -28.78 -22.07
C GLY A 690 -15.03 -29.69 -21.64
N ASP A 691 -16.23 -29.10 -21.62
CA ASP A 691 -17.54 -29.72 -21.39
C ASP A 691 -17.89 -30.19 -19.97
N GLU A 692 -19.16 -29.97 -19.65
CA GLU A 692 -19.79 -30.20 -18.35
C GLU A 692 -19.71 -31.68 -17.91
N ALA A 693 -19.72 -31.88 -16.59
CA ALA A 693 -19.85 -33.15 -15.84
C ALA A 693 -18.55 -33.91 -15.51
N SER A 694 -17.88 -33.51 -14.43
CA SER A 694 -17.83 -34.28 -13.18
C SER A 694 -16.81 -33.68 -12.20
N CYS A 695 -17.29 -32.84 -11.27
CA CYS A 695 -16.60 -32.73 -9.99
C CYS A 695 -16.75 -34.07 -9.27
N SER A 696 -15.90 -35.04 -9.61
CA SER A 696 -15.83 -36.28 -8.84
C SER A 696 -15.24 -35.96 -7.47
N GLU A 697 -15.78 -36.64 -6.44
CA GLU A 697 -15.41 -36.56 -5.02
C GLU A 697 -13.92 -36.75 -4.71
N ALA A 698 -13.07 -37.02 -5.70
CA ALA A 698 -11.63 -37.22 -5.56
C ALA A 698 -10.87 -35.96 -5.07
N ALA A 699 -11.36 -34.74 -5.35
CA ALA A 699 -10.74 -33.50 -4.86
C ALA A 699 -10.91 -33.28 -3.34
N VAL A 700 -11.86 -33.98 -2.70
CA VAL A 700 -12.14 -33.86 -1.26
C VAL A 700 -11.31 -34.87 -0.45
N VAL A 701 -10.87 -35.98 -1.06
CA VAL A 701 -10.12 -37.05 -0.35
C VAL A 701 -8.65 -36.69 -0.07
N SER A 702 -8.04 -35.76 -0.81
CA SER A 702 -6.69 -35.24 -0.49
C SER A 702 -6.64 -34.34 0.76
N ALA A 703 -7.79 -34.00 1.35
CA ALA A 703 -7.85 -33.22 2.60
C ALA A 703 -7.47 -34.06 3.84
N TYR A 704 -7.54 -35.40 3.75
CA TYR A 704 -7.20 -36.31 4.85
C TYR A 704 -5.83 -36.99 4.72
N GLY A 705 -5.06 -36.65 3.67
CA GLY A 705 -3.79 -37.29 3.34
C GLY A 705 -2.61 -36.32 3.17
N GLY A 706 -2.26 -35.55 4.20
CA GLY A 706 -0.87 -35.08 4.45
C GLY A 706 -0.15 -34.15 3.46
N ALA A 707 -0.59 -33.96 2.22
CA ALA A 707 0.00 -33.06 1.22
C ALA A 707 -0.96 -31.90 0.92
N ARG A 708 -0.56 -30.67 1.26
CA ARG A 708 -1.34 -29.45 0.98
C ARG A 708 -1.43 -29.28 -0.56
N ALA A 709 -2.63 -29.05 -1.08
CA ALA A 709 -2.88 -28.88 -2.52
C ALA A 709 -2.04 -27.72 -3.11
N SER A 710 -1.61 -27.86 -4.37
CA SER A 710 -0.93 -26.81 -5.14
C SER A 710 -1.80 -25.54 -5.22
N PHE A 711 -1.17 -24.38 -5.32
CA PHE A 711 -1.88 -23.11 -5.48
C PHE A 711 -2.73 -23.13 -6.76
N SER A 712 -3.94 -22.56 -6.69
CA SER A 712 -4.80 -22.31 -7.86
C SER A 712 -5.79 -21.19 -7.52
N PHE A 713 -6.08 -20.31 -8.46
CA PHE A 713 -7.14 -19.29 -8.29
C PHE A 713 -8.53 -19.89 -8.11
N ALA A 714 -8.78 -21.11 -8.62
CA ALA A 714 -10.05 -21.80 -8.45
C ALA A 714 -10.37 -22.11 -6.98
N ASN A 715 -9.36 -22.18 -6.12
CA ASN A 715 -9.51 -22.41 -4.68
C ASN A 715 -10.07 -21.18 -3.93
N PHE A 716 -10.28 -20.04 -4.61
CA PHE A 716 -10.74 -18.78 -4.01
C PHE A 716 -12.05 -18.27 -4.65
N PRO A 717 -13.15 -19.05 -4.65
CA PRO A 717 -14.39 -18.73 -5.38
C PRO A 717 -15.11 -17.47 -4.87
N SER A 718 -14.82 -17.03 -3.64
CA SER A 718 -15.38 -15.80 -3.07
C SER A 718 -14.67 -14.52 -3.55
N SER A 719 -13.54 -14.64 -4.23
CA SER A 719 -12.67 -13.52 -4.59
C SER A 719 -12.33 -13.48 -6.07
N VAL A 720 -12.25 -14.66 -6.71
CA VAL A 720 -12.05 -14.81 -8.15
C VAL A 720 -13.35 -15.31 -8.77
N SER A 721 -13.89 -14.54 -9.73
CA SER A 721 -15.12 -14.93 -10.43
C SER A 721 -14.85 -16.02 -11.47
N LYS A 722 -15.89 -16.80 -11.82
CA LYS A 722 -15.80 -17.81 -12.89
C LYS A 722 -15.39 -17.19 -14.24
N ALA A 723 -15.85 -15.97 -14.52
CA ALA A 723 -15.52 -15.23 -15.74
C ALA A 723 -14.03 -14.87 -15.80
N GLU A 724 -13.46 -14.40 -14.68
CA GLU A 724 -12.01 -14.10 -14.59
C GLU A 724 -11.16 -15.35 -14.77
N ILE A 725 -11.55 -16.48 -14.15
CA ILE A 725 -10.85 -17.76 -14.35
C ILE A 725 -10.93 -18.19 -15.81
N ALA A 726 -12.10 -18.07 -16.45
CA ALA A 726 -12.27 -18.41 -17.86
C ALA A 726 -11.39 -17.54 -18.78
N GLN A 727 -11.32 -16.23 -18.52
CA GLN A 727 -10.46 -15.30 -19.27
C GLN A 727 -8.98 -15.62 -19.09
N LEU A 728 -8.56 -15.99 -17.88
CA LEU A 728 -7.19 -16.44 -17.62
C LEU A 728 -6.89 -17.76 -18.36
N LYS A 729 -7.80 -18.74 -18.30
CA LYS A 729 -7.67 -20.01 -19.06
C LYS A 729 -7.52 -19.75 -20.55
N GLU A 730 -8.34 -18.87 -21.12
CA GLU A 730 -8.28 -18.49 -22.53
C GLU A 730 -6.93 -17.86 -22.91
N THR A 731 -6.43 -16.95 -22.07
CA THR A 731 -5.13 -16.30 -22.27
C THR A 731 -3.96 -17.28 -22.19
N VAL A 732 -4.00 -18.24 -21.25
CA VAL A 732 -2.98 -19.30 -21.17
C VAL A 732 -3.02 -20.17 -22.41
N ARG A 733 -4.20 -20.64 -22.85
CA ARG A 733 -4.34 -21.44 -24.08
C ARG A 733 -3.84 -20.69 -25.31
N TRP A 734 -4.09 -19.39 -25.39
CA TRP A 734 -3.59 -18.55 -26.47
C TRP A 734 -2.07 -18.57 -26.56
N LEU A 735 -1.39 -18.32 -25.44
CA LEU A 735 0.08 -18.33 -25.38
C LEU A 735 0.64 -19.72 -25.67
N THR A 736 0.02 -20.79 -25.16
CA THR A 736 0.42 -22.17 -25.45
C THR A 736 0.36 -22.47 -26.95
N ARG A 737 -0.73 -22.10 -27.64
CA ARG A 737 -0.87 -22.32 -29.10
C ARG A 737 0.21 -21.58 -29.89
N TRP A 738 0.47 -20.32 -29.55
CA TRP A 738 1.51 -19.54 -30.23
C TRP A 738 2.92 -20.07 -29.95
N GLN A 739 3.18 -20.56 -28.74
CA GLN A 739 4.43 -21.22 -28.39
C GLN A 739 4.63 -22.52 -29.21
N ASP A 740 3.57 -23.32 -29.39
CA ASP A 740 3.62 -24.53 -30.22
C ASP A 740 3.92 -24.20 -31.70
N VAL A 741 3.26 -23.16 -32.24
CA VAL A 741 3.49 -22.69 -33.61
C VAL A 741 4.94 -22.22 -33.81
N LEU A 742 5.47 -21.43 -32.88
CA LEU A 742 6.84 -20.94 -32.93
C LEU A 742 7.87 -22.07 -32.75
N SER A 743 7.60 -23.03 -31.88
CA SER A 743 8.47 -24.19 -31.67
C SER A 743 8.51 -25.10 -32.91
N ALA A 744 7.40 -25.22 -33.63
CA ALA A 744 7.34 -25.94 -34.90
C ALA A 744 8.11 -25.22 -36.03
N ASP A 745 8.06 -23.88 -36.11
CA ASP A 745 8.83 -23.10 -37.10
C ASP A 745 10.33 -23.05 -36.77
N ALA A 746 10.71 -23.01 -35.49
CA ALA A 746 12.10 -23.02 -35.05
C ALA A 746 12.84 -24.34 -35.34
N ASN A 747 12.12 -25.48 -35.39
CA ASN A 747 12.70 -26.73 -35.89
C ASN A 747 12.99 -26.72 -37.40
N SER A 748 12.54 -25.68 -38.13
CA SER A 748 12.82 -25.47 -39.56
C SER A 748 13.88 -24.40 -39.86
N LYS A 749 14.20 -23.49 -38.91
CA LYS A 749 15.23 -22.44 -39.02
C LYS A 749 16.33 -22.67 -37.97
N SER A 750 17.58 -22.83 -38.40
CA SER A 750 18.75 -23.19 -37.58
C SER A 750 18.91 -22.39 -36.27
N ARG A 751 19.33 -23.07 -35.18
CA ARG A 751 19.77 -22.44 -33.92
C ARG A 751 20.87 -21.41 -34.17
N ILE A 752 20.79 -20.26 -33.50
CA ILE A 752 21.83 -19.23 -33.51
C ILE A 752 23.10 -19.81 -32.86
N PRO A 753 24.28 -19.75 -33.51
CA PRO A 753 25.54 -20.20 -32.91
C PRO A 753 25.86 -19.45 -31.62
N GLU A 754 26.40 -20.12 -30.60
CA GLU A 754 26.71 -19.53 -29.29
C GLU A 754 27.67 -18.32 -29.39
N GLU A 755 28.52 -18.30 -30.42
CA GLU A 755 29.48 -17.22 -30.70
C GLU A 755 28.82 -15.92 -31.20
N GLU A 756 27.60 -16.00 -31.73
CA GLU A 756 26.83 -14.84 -32.21
C GLU A 756 25.90 -14.29 -31.13
N LEU A 757 25.76 -14.97 -29.99
CA LEU A 757 24.90 -14.53 -28.89
C LEU A 757 25.49 -13.34 -28.14
N CYS A 758 24.60 -12.46 -27.73
CA CYS A 758 24.91 -11.36 -26.84
C CYS A 758 25.38 -11.89 -25.49
N THR A 759 26.59 -11.50 -25.07
CA THR A 759 27.19 -11.90 -23.80
C THR A 759 26.53 -11.31 -22.55
N ILE A 760 25.58 -10.37 -22.71
CA ILE A 760 24.83 -9.76 -21.61
C ILE A 760 23.58 -10.59 -21.29
N CYS A 761 22.83 -11.04 -22.30
CA CYS A 761 21.57 -11.75 -22.12
C CYS A 761 21.62 -13.23 -22.53
N TYR A 762 22.68 -13.67 -23.21
CA TYR A 762 22.87 -15.02 -23.76
C TYR A 762 21.69 -15.56 -24.59
N ALA A 763 20.84 -14.67 -25.11
CA ALA A 763 19.56 -15.07 -25.71
C ALA A 763 19.29 -14.45 -27.09
N PHE A 764 19.83 -13.27 -27.36
CA PHE A 764 19.65 -12.57 -28.65
C PHE A 764 20.99 -12.40 -29.34
N PRO A 765 21.05 -12.35 -30.68
CA PRO A 765 22.32 -12.14 -31.39
C PRO A 765 22.89 -10.74 -31.10
N ALA A 766 24.21 -10.61 -31.11
CA ALA A 766 24.92 -9.36 -30.91
C ALA A 766 24.71 -8.41 -32.12
N SER A 767 23.57 -7.74 -32.14
CA SER A 767 23.06 -6.96 -33.29
C SER A 767 23.36 -5.46 -33.25
N ALA A 768 24.06 -4.94 -32.25
CA ALA A 768 24.33 -3.52 -32.09
C ALA A 768 25.73 -3.24 -31.50
N THR A 769 26.29 -2.07 -31.82
CA THR A 769 27.68 -1.71 -31.52
C THR A 769 27.77 -0.33 -30.85
N PHE A 770 28.56 -0.22 -29.77
CA PHE A 770 28.90 1.04 -29.11
C PHE A 770 30.01 1.79 -29.84
N TYR A 771 29.90 3.12 -29.95
CA TYR A 771 30.98 4.00 -30.43
C TYR A 771 31.40 5.00 -29.35
N PRO A 772 32.72 5.24 -29.18
CA PRO A 772 33.82 4.81 -30.07
C PRO A 772 34.45 3.43 -29.74
N CYS A 773 34.06 2.77 -28.65
CA CYS A 773 34.78 1.59 -28.14
C CYS A 773 34.55 0.27 -28.90
N LYS A 774 33.60 0.23 -29.85
CA LYS A 774 33.28 -0.92 -30.73
C LYS A 774 32.85 -2.23 -30.04
N HIS A 775 32.54 -2.21 -28.76
CA HIS A 775 31.94 -3.38 -28.10
C HIS A 775 30.55 -3.65 -28.68
N THR A 776 30.25 -4.93 -28.88
CA THR A 776 28.98 -5.40 -29.44
C THR A 776 28.09 -6.05 -28.38
N SER A 777 26.79 -5.91 -28.54
CA SER A 777 25.76 -6.53 -27.71
C SER A 777 24.45 -6.54 -28.50
N CYS A 778 23.40 -7.21 -28.04
CA CYS A 778 22.11 -7.12 -28.73
C CYS A 778 21.52 -5.72 -28.58
N SER A 779 20.81 -5.26 -29.61
CA SER A 779 20.15 -3.95 -29.61
C SER A 779 19.30 -3.71 -28.36
N ARG A 780 18.62 -4.76 -27.87
CA ARG A 780 17.75 -4.71 -26.69
C ARG A 780 18.51 -4.39 -25.39
N CYS A 781 19.64 -5.05 -25.14
CA CYS A 781 20.48 -4.77 -23.96
C CYS A 781 21.08 -3.37 -24.03
N ILE A 782 21.60 -2.97 -25.21
CA ILE A 782 22.20 -1.64 -25.36
C ILE A 782 21.18 -0.53 -25.12
N VAL A 783 20.01 -0.59 -25.76
CA VAL A 783 18.99 0.45 -25.63
C VAL A 783 18.56 0.61 -24.17
N HIS A 784 18.35 -0.49 -23.44
CA HIS A 784 17.96 -0.44 -22.03
C HIS A 784 19.00 0.23 -21.15
N HIS A 785 20.29 0.00 -21.41
CA HIS A 785 21.38 0.60 -20.65
C HIS A 785 21.58 2.08 -20.91
N VAL A 786 21.55 2.47 -22.17
CA VAL A 786 21.81 3.86 -22.59
C VAL A 786 20.74 4.83 -22.09
N MET A 787 19.57 4.31 -21.69
CA MET A 787 18.54 5.12 -21.01
C MET A 787 19.02 5.74 -19.69
N ASN A 788 19.80 4.99 -18.92
CA ASN A 788 20.16 5.35 -17.54
C ASN A 788 21.66 5.64 -17.39
N HIS A 789 22.48 5.15 -18.33
CA HIS A 789 23.93 5.21 -18.26
C HIS A 789 24.51 5.75 -19.57
N LYS A 790 25.47 6.67 -19.45
CA LYS A 790 26.17 7.28 -20.61
C LYS A 790 27.50 6.58 -20.94
N GLU A 791 27.80 5.45 -20.31
CA GLU A 791 29.09 4.76 -20.38
C GLU A 791 28.91 3.32 -20.86
N CYS A 792 29.85 2.74 -21.60
CA CYS A 792 29.79 1.37 -22.09
C CYS A 792 29.86 0.33 -20.95
N PHE A 793 29.08 -0.76 -21.02
CA PHE A 793 29.12 -1.85 -20.03
C PHE A 793 30.51 -2.40 -19.75
N PHE A 794 31.28 -2.62 -20.81
CA PHE A 794 32.49 -3.43 -20.77
C PHE A 794 33.71 -2.60 -20.39
N CYS A 795 33.82 -1.40 -20.94
CA CYS A 795 35.02 -0.56 -20.80
C CYS A 795 34.76 0.77 -20.08
N LYS A 796 33.50 1.06 -19.73
CA LYS A 796 33.07 2.32 -19.11
C LYS A 796 33.41 3.60 -19.90
N ALA A 797 33.81 3.47 -21.17
CA ALA A 797 34.02 4.62 -22.05
C ALA A 797 32.70 5.35 -22.31
N TYR A 798 32.73 6.67 -22.39
CA TYR A 798 31.58 7.49 -22.75
C TYR A 798 31.02 7.08 -24.13
N ILE A 799 29.70 6.93 -24.21
CA ILE A 799 28.99 6.49 -25.42
C ILE A 799 28.59 7.72 -26.22
N GLU A 800 29.20 7.89 -27.40
CA GLU A 800 28.84 8.96 -28.34
C GLU A 800 27.63 8.55 -29.18
N SER A 801 27.65 7.33 -29.72
CA SER A 801 26.55 6.77 -30.50
C SER A 801 26.48 5.27 -30.42
N VAL A 802 25.30 4.72 -30.69
CA VAL A 802 25.04 3.29 -30.84
C VAL A 802 24.50 3.06 -32.24
N VAL A 803 25.05 2.06 -32.94
CA VAL A 803 24.67 1.72 -34.32
C VAL A 803 24.25 0.25 -34.39
N ASP A 804 23.19 -0.05 -35.15
CA ASP A 804 22.74 -1.42 -35.40
C ASP A 804 23.60 -2.16 -36.43
N ALA A 805 23.32 -3.45 -36.63
CA ALA A 805 23.99 -4.29 -37.62
C ALA A 805 23.80 -3.83 -39.08
N MET A 806 22.82 -2.96 -39.36
CA MET A 806 22.57 -2.38 -40.69
C MET A 806 23.18 -0.98 -40.87
N GLY A 807 23.89 -0.46 -39.86
CA GLY A 807 24.52 0.86 -39.91
C GLY A 807 23.58 2.02 -39.54
N GLN A 808 22.37 1.77 -39.05
CA GLN A 808 21.48 2.81 -38.53
C GLN A 808 21.85 3.20 -37.10
N VAL A 809 21.82 4.51 -36.83
CA VAL A 809 22.06 5.05 -35.49
C VAL A 809 20.84 4.78 -34.61
N ILE A 810 20.98 3.87 -33.64
CA ILE A 810 19.95 3.54 -32.64
C ILE A 810 19.85 4.66 -31.59
N HIS A 811 20.98 5.24 -31.19
CA HIS A 811 21.04 6.27 -30.17
C HIS A 811 22.25 7.18 -30.38
N SER A 812 22.11 8.49 -30.14
CA SER A 812 23.21 9.46 -30.21
C SER A 812 23.15 10.44 -29.04
N HIS A 813 24.25 10.60 -28.31
CA HIS A 813 24.41 11.70 -27.36
C HIS A 813 25.15 12.85 -28.07
N PRO A 814 24.53 14.02 -28.28
CA PRO A 814 25.26 15.17 -28.80
C PRO A 814 26.34 15.59 -27.80
N PRO A 815 27.55 15.96 -28.24
CA PRO A 815 28.59 16.41 -27.34
C PRO A 815 28.12 17.65 -26.58
N GLU A 816 28.20 17.63 -25.25
CA GLU A 816 28.02 18.82 -24.43
C GLU A 816 29.01 19.88 -24.93
N LYS A 817 28.49 20.99 -25.47
CA LYS A 817 29.31 22.16 -25.74
C LYS A 817 29.93 22.56 -24.41
N LYS A 818 31.24 22.33 -24.25
CA LYS A 818 32.03 22.93 -23.19
C LYS A 818 31.72 24.43 -23.22
N GLY A 819 31.01 24.91 -22.22
CA GLY A 819 30.78 26.32 -22.02
C GLY A 819 32.13 27.00 -21.99
N ASP A 820 32.33 27.91 -22.93
CA ASP A 820 33.43 28.84 -22.94
C ASP A 820 33.40 29.59 -21.60
N THR A 821 34.30 29.23 -20.69
CA THR A 821 34.55 29.98 -19.47
C THR A 821 35.27 31.27 -19.89
N GLY A 822 34.48 32.22 -20.37
CA GLY A 822 34.91 33.60 -20.55
C GLY A 822 35.43 34.12 -19.22
N LYS A 823 36.75 34.13 -19.07
CA LYS A 823 37.45 34.99 -18.12
C LYS A 823 37.04 36.43 -18.42
N LYS A 824 36.30 37.04 -17.50
CA LYS A 824 36.27 38.49 -17.36
C LYS A 824 37.48 38.89 -16.54
N ASP A 825 38.44 39.55 -17.19
CA ASP A 825 39.00 40.79 -16.67
C ASP A 825 38.06 41.94 -17.10
#